data_AF-A0A1I7USX8-F1
#
_entry.id   AF-A0A1I7USX8-F1
#
_cell.length_a   1.000
_cell.length_b   1.000
_cell.length_c   1.000
_cell.angle_alpha   90.00
_cell.angle_beta   90.00
_cell.angle_gamma   90.00
#
_symmetry.space_group_name_H-M   'P 1'
#
loop_
_entity.id
_entity.type
_entity.pdbx_description
1 polymer ?
#
loop_
_entity_poly.entity_id
_entity_poly.type
_entity_poly.pdbx_seq_one_letter_code
_entity_poly.pdbx_strand_id
1 'polypeptide(L)'
;MKSLARIARIRSCRLGSTATSSATSSAEKATSSEKKKKDDWKTELLTILEAEHKQKKRVTWKQRVSQNAVADIVRFSLRDDIQSLVRLTENQLRTRFAPEILPICFMVLNKKFERILKKMDLIEAPASLSLFLGIADLWKSLKRNETNTTNLVTLLLMSNIRKWKDQRSFDKKSSKTIEDLFDSMQKKMVVHSVNTSDQALDVFLTPEDLKTIQKELDMMRKFYIPLGRRAETRRYSEDLGLVAPLQNNPEEYHGNPFQVEHMEKETYKSLFEEHLKVESTMWVQVKNTVGELEKGEVSGETLIDQWHWRKRIGDGLRKIDPNQTHPIVATCLELLPREKLIDTLYFSVVAACSQGQNLIGATQFQFDVIEPILKELGNAFKKEMGFDETAVWKRVFDVYIDYFLDPEVSRQHTHREWWSKACKTQNLAPDFQFQMGNMDVETRDQVCNVIINVLFDSCLFPLESRDGKLTWQRAFSYRAISIEEESKVSTDARLSLSRMLAINPKLMGMFDKHPFDSIVFSTENLPMTVPPRPWIDRGTGGPLYNSSQEIIRKMLEFKGVRLNDEMRQRIHSRSQARPVFDALNQLGSTPWVINEPMLDTLKMVFEKSGIQEEEPLLEKLGIPMRHDTFEIPDFIREFGKIKKEEVDVDKFRDYAKRKAQAIKAR
;
A
#
# COMPACT_ATOMS: atom_id res chain seq x y z
N MET A 1 -15.16 -24.49 17.46
CA MET A 1 -16.36 -25.31 17.71
C MET A 1 -16.54 -26.28 16.55
N LYS A 2 -16.37 -27.57 16.84
CA LYS A 2 -16.39 -28.70 15.90
C LYS A 2 -17.79 -29.31 15.91
N SER A 3 -18.53 -29.25 14.81
CA SER A 3 -19.66 -30.13 14.47
C SER A 3 -20.24 -29.68 13.12
N LEU A 4 -20.68 -30.62 12.29
CA LEU A 4 -21.30 -30.47 10.96
C LEU A 4 -20.37 -30.62 9.74
N ALA A 5 -19.55 -31.66 9.77
CA ALA A 5 -19.23 -32.43 8.56
C ALA A 5 -20.20 -33.61 8.46
N ARG A 6 -21.30 -33.48 7.68
CA ARG A 6 -21.99 -34.57 6.97
C ARG A 6 -23.28 -34.07 6.31
N ILE A 7 -23.42 -34.40 5.02
CA ILE A 7 -24.65 -34.52 4.19
C ILE A 7 -24.73 -33.54 2.99
N ALA A 8 -25.17 -34.10 1.86
CA ALA A 8 -25.47 -33.55 0.52
C ALA A 8 -24.25 -33.29 -0.39
N ARG A 9 -23.70 -34.30 -1.08
CA ARG A 9 -24.22 -34.97 -2.31
C ARG A 9 -24.75 -34.01 -3.39
N ILE A 10 -23.89 -33.86 -4.40
CA ILE A 10 -24.10 -33.49 -5.81
C ILE A 10 -25.58 -33.58 -6.25
N ARG A 11 -26.14 -32.46 -6.70
CA ARG A 11 -27.06 -32.39 -7.84
C ARG A 11 -26.90 -31.06 -8.56
N SER A 12 -26.42 -31.13 -9.80
CA SER A 12 -26.52 -30.06 -10.78
C SER A 12 -27.98 -29.87 -11.17
N CYS A 13 -28.45 -28.63 -11.24
CA CYS A 13 -29.44 -28.23 -12.23
C CYS A 13 -29.30 -26.74 -12.54
N ARG A 14 -29.11 -26.46 -13.83
CA ARG A 14 -29.41 -25.19 -14.48
C ARG A 14 -30.92 -24.93 -14.39
N LEU A 15 -31.31 -23.66 -14.39
CA LEU A 15 -32.48 -22.99 -15.01
C LEU A 15 -32.62 -21.65 -14.25
N GLY A 16 -32.77 -20.48 -14.87
CA GLY A 16 -33.44 -20.21 -16.13
C GLY A 16 -34.80 -19.55 -15.82
N SER A 17 -34.76 -18.23 -15.65
CA SER A 17 -35.80 -17.21 -15.91
C SER A 17 -37.25 -17.34 -15.40
N THR A 18 -37.73 -16.19 -14.90
CA THR A 18 -39.06 -15.57 -15.17
C THR A 18 -40.34 -16.31 -14.76
N ALA A 19 -41.11 -15.69 -13.85
CA ALA A 19 -42.33 -14.93 -14.18
C ALA A 19 -43.44 -15.04 -13.10
N THR A 20 -44.01 -13.87 -12.78
CA THR A 20 -45.44 -13.56 -12.58
C THR A 20 -46.32 -14.42 -11.66
N SER A 21 -46.78 -13.72 -10.61
CA SER A 21 -48.11 -13.73 -9.98
C SER A 21 -49.25 -14.53 -10.62
N SER A 22 -49.92 -15.34 -9.80
CA SER A 22 -51.38 -15.46 -9.76
C SER A 22 -51.83 -15.95 -8.38
N ALA A 23 -52.79 -15.24 -7.79
CA ALA A 23 -53.36 -15.52 -6.48
C ALA A 23 -54.58 -16.44 -6.59
N THR A 24 -54.73 -17.39 -5.66
CA THR A 24 -56.03 -17.87 -5.18
C THR A 24 -55.94 -18.56 -3.81
N SER A 25 -56.67 -17.95 -2.85
CA SER A 25 -57.40 -18.52 -1.71
C SER A 25 -56.89 -19.78 -0.99
N SER A 26 -56.57 -19.64 0.30
CA SER A 26 -57.33 -20.28 1.40
C SER A 26 -56.65 -19.97 2.75
N ALA A 27 -57.36 -19.19 3.56
CA ALA A 27 -56.99 -18.82 4.91
C ALA A 27 -57.42 -19.93 5.87
N GLU A 28 -56.53 -20.88 6.16
CA GLU A 28 -56.68 -21.83 7.28
C GLU A 28 -55.34 -22.53 7.55
N LYS A 29 -54.33 -21.76 8.00
CA LYS A 29 -53.03 -22.26 8.52
C LYS A 29 -52.22 -21.16 9.21
N ALA A 30 -52.86 -20.33 10.03
CA ALA A 30 -52.20 -19.13 10.58
C ALA A 30 -51.18 -19.43 11.69
N THR A 31 -51.26 -20.56 12.41
CA THR A 31 -50.39 -20.80 13.59
C THR A 31 -49.17 -21.70 13.33
N SER A 32 -49.15 -22.47 12.23
CA SER A 32 -47.97 -23.26 11.81
C SER A 32 -47.16 -22.60 10.69
N SER A 33 -47.76 -21.70 9.91
CA SER A 33 -47.08 -20.98 8.83
C SER A 33 -46.20 -19.83 9.33
N GLU A 34 -46.51 -19.23 10.48
CA GLU A 34 -45.65 -18.18 11.06
C GLU A 34 -44.33 -18.73 11.62
N LYS A 35 -44.34 -19.93 12.24
CA LYS A 35 -43.10 -20.62 12.64
C LYS A 35 -42.29 -21.09 11.42
N LYS A 36 -42.96 -21.60 10.38
CA LYS A 36 -42.29 -21.98 9.12
C LYS A 36 -41.71 -20.77 8.39
N LYS A 37 -42.43 -19.65 8.28
CA LYS A 37 -41.93 -18.39 7.72
C LYS A 37 -40.80 -17.78 8.55
N LYS A 38 -40.83 -17.93 9.89
CA LYS A 38 -39.75 -17.47 10.79
C LYS A 38 -38.44 -18.25 10.65
N ASP A 39 -38.48 -19.49 10.18
CA ASP A 39 -37.28 -20.27 9.86
C ASP A 39 -36.86 -20.07 8.40
N ASP A 40 -37.80 -19.81 7.49
CA ASP A 40 -37.56 -19.64 6.04
C ASP A 40 -36.59 -18.48 5.75
N TRP A 41 -36.83 -17.29 6.34
CA TRP A 41 -35.94 -16.14 6.15
C TRP A 41 -34.55 -16.35 6.78
N LYS A 42 -34.45 -17.16 7.85
CA LYS A 42 -33.16 -17.49 8.47
C LYS A 42 -32.36 -18.43 7.60
N THR A 43 -33.01 -19.44 7.01
CA THR A 43 -32.37 -20.35 6.05
C THR A 43 -31.98 -19.62 4.77
N GLU A 44 -32.81 -18.72 4.28
CA GLU A 44 -32.50 -17.87 3.13
C GLU A 44 -31.32 -16.94 3.44
N LEU A 45 -31.35 -16.25 4.59
CA LEU A 45 -30.25 -15.41 5.06
C LEU A 45 -28.96 -16.21 5.25
N LEU A 46 -29.01 -17.41 5.83
CA LEU A 46 -27.85 -18.29 5.96
C LEU A 46 -27.30 -18.68 4.58
N THR A 47 -28.16 -18.94 3.60
CA THR A 47 -27.74 -19.30 2.24
C THR A 47 -27.05 -18.12 1.55
N ILE A 48 -27.59 -16.90 1.73
CA ILE A 48 -26.98 -15.66 1.24
C ILE A 48 -25.62 -15.44 1.92
N LEU A 49 -25.57 -15.51 3.25
CA LEU A 49 -24.33 -15.34 4.02
C LEU A 49 -23.28 -16.41 3.69
N GLU A 50 -23.69 -17.65 3.43
CA GLU A 50 -22.80 -18.71 2.97
C GLU A 50 -22.25 -18.43 1.57
N ALA A 51 -23.09 -17.94 0.65
CA ALA A 51 -22.67 -17.56 -0.69
C ALA A 51 -21.68 -16.39 -0.64
N GLU A 52 -21.98 -15.35 0.15
CA GLU A 52 -21.08 -14.22 0.39
C GLU A 52 -19.77 -14.66 1.04
N HIS A 53 -19.82 -15.54 2.04
CA HIS A 53 -18.62 -16.04 2.71
C HIS A 53 -17.76 -16.92 1.77
N LYS A 54 -18.38 -17.76 0.93
CA LYS A 54 -17.68 -18.52 -0.12
C LYS A 54 -17.06 -17.59 -1.15
N GLN A 55 -17.76 -16.52 -1.55
CA GLN A 55 -17.24 -15.51 -2.46
C GLN A 55 -16.06 -14.76 -1.85
N LYS A 56 -16.17 -14.28 -0.60
CA LYS A 56 -15.08 -13.64 0.14
C LYS A 56 -13.85 -14.55 0.23
N LYS A 57 -14.04 -15.81 0.64
CA LYS A 57 -12.93 -16.79 0.69
C LYS A 57 -12.23 -16.96 -0.65
N ARG A 58 -12.98 -17.01 -1.75
CA ARG A 58 -12.40 -17.10 -3.11
C ARG A 58 -11.63 -15.84 -3.48
N VAL A 59 -12.15 -14.65 -3.16
CA VAL A 59 -11.48 -13.38 -3.41
C VAL A 59 -10.17 -13.29 -2.62
N THR A 60 -10.20 -13.56 -1.32
CA THR A 60 -9.01 -13.57 -0.45
C THR A 60 -7.97 -14.59 -0.93
N TRP A 61 -8.41 -15.79 -1.31
CA TRP A 61 -7.52 -16.81 -1.83
C TRP A 61 -6.86 -16.41 -3.16
N LYS A 62 -7.63 -15.86 -4.12
CA LYS A 62 -7.07 -15.35 -5.38
C LYS A 62 -6.05 -14.25 -5.13
N GLN A 63 -6.34 -13.36 -4.18
CA GLN A 63 -5.42 -12.31 -3.79
C GLN A 63 -4.10 -12.87 -3.23
N ARG A 64 -4.17 -13.84 -2.31
CA ARG A 64 -2.97 -14.48 -1.76
C ARG A 64 -2.14 -15.16 -2.84
N VAL A 65 -2.78 -15.86 -3.78
CA VAL A 65 -2.11 -16.47 -4.93
C VAL A 65 -1.42 -15.41 -5.79
N SER A 66 -2.11 -14.29 -6.05
CA SER A 66 -1.56 -13.17 -6.83
C SER A 66 -0.33 -12.55 -6.15
N GLN A 67 -0.41 -12.29 -4.84
CA GLN A 67 0.68 -11.72 -4.05
C GLN A 67 1.90 -12.62 -3.98
N ASN A 68 1.69 -13.91 -3.73
CA ASN A 68 2.78 -14.88 -3.72
C ASN A 68 3.45 -14.97 -5.10
N ALA A 69 2.67 -14.94 -6.18
CA ALA A 69 3.21 -14.94 -7.52
C ALA A 69 4.03 -13.67 -7.82
N VAL A 70 3.58 -12.48 -7.40
CA VAL A 70 4.38 -11.24 -7.54
C VAL A 70 5.67 -11.32 -6.72
N ALA A 71 5.61 -11.81 -5.48
CA ALA A 71 6.80 -12.00 -4.65
C ALA A 71 7.79 -12.99 -5.27
N ASP A 72 7.29 -14.10 -5.82
CA ASP A 72 8.11 -15.10 -6.51
C ASP A 72 8.71 -14.54 -7.81
N ILE A 73 7.97 -13.73 -8.58
CA ILE A 73 8.51 -13.04 -9.75
C ILE A 73 9.67 -12.15 -9.34
N VAL A 74 9.49 -11.31 -8.32
CA VAL A 74 10.56 -10.43 -7.85
C VAL A 74 11.76 -11.24 -7.37
N ARG A 75 11.52 -12.30 -6.61
CA ARG A 75 12.56 -13.20 -6.12
C ARG A 75 13.36 -13.83 -7.25
N PHE A 76 12.69 -14.50 -8.19
CA PHE A 76 13.34 -15.19 -9.30
C PHE A 76 14.03 -14.21 -10.25
N SER A 77 13.45 -13.02 -10.45
CA SER A 77 14.05 -11.97 -11.29
C SER A 77 15.37 -11.48 -10.72
N LEU A 78 15.40 -11.16 -9.43
CA LEU A 78 16.59 -10.64 -8.73
C LEU A 78 17.66 -11.71 -8.50
N ARG A 79 17.28 -12.99 -8.39
CA ARG A 79 18.23 -14.12 -8.31
C ARG A 79 18.76 -14.61 -9.66
N ASP A 80 18.21 -14.12 -10.75
CA ASP A 80 18.45 -14.66 -12.09
C ASP A 80 18.07 -16.15 -12.23
N ASP A 81 17.08 -16.63 -11.46
CA ASP A 81 16.56 -18.00 -11.55
C ASP A 81 15.50 -18.11 -12.66
N ILE A 82 16.01 -18.18 -13.87
CA ILE A 82 15.21 -18.21 -15.10
C ILE A 82 14.31 -19.45 -15.17
N GLN A 83 14.77 -20.61 -14.67
CA GLN A 83 14.00 -21.85 -14.74
C GLN A 83 12.77 -21.80 -13.85
N SER A 84 12.92 -21.30 -12.62
CA SER A 84 11.79 -21.12 -11.70
C SER A 84 10.81 -20.09 -12.24
N LEU A 85 11.28 -19.02 -12.90
CA LEU A 85 10.41 -18.03 -13.56
C LEU A 85 9.60 -18.63 -14.71
N VAL A 86 10.22 -19.46 -15.56
CA VAL A 86 9.51 -20.17 -16.64
C VAL A 86 8.43 -21.10 -16.05
N ARG A 87 8.77 -21.89 -15.03
CA ARG A 87 7.81 -22.78 -14.35
C ARG A 87 6.67 -22.00 -13.69
N LEU A 88 6.96 -20.87 -13.06
CA LEU A 88 5.95 -19.99 -12.48
C LEU A 88 5.00 -19.47 -13.57
N THR A 89 5.55 -19.00 -14.68
CA THR A 89 4.77 -18.50 -15.82
C THR A 89 3.88 -19.60 -16.42
N GLU A 90 4.41 -20.82 -16.53
CA GLU A 90 3.65 -21.98 -16.99
C GLU A 90 2.47 -22.27 -16.05
N ASN A 91 2.73 -22.25 -14.73
CA ASN A 91 1.71 -22.47 -13.73
C ASN A 91 0.61 -21.38 -13.81
N GLN A 92 0.98 -20.11 -14.02
CA GLN A 92 0.02 -19.02 -14.20
C GLN A 92 -0.82 -19.18 -15.48
N LEU A 93 -0.20 -19.62 -16.59
CA LEU A 93 -0.91 -19.90 -17.84
C LEU A 93 -1.92 -21.06 -17.71
N ARG A 94 -1.56 -22.10 -16.93
CA ARG A 94 -2.42 -23.27 -16.65
C ARG A 94 -3.56 -22.93 -15.70
N THR A 95 -3.25 -22.28 -14.58
CA THR A 95 -4.19 -22.06 -13.47
C THR A 95 -5.12 -20.87 -13.67
N ARG A 96 -4.64 -19.79 -14.31
CA ARG A 96 -5.41 -18.57 -14.61
C ARG A 96 -6.07 -17.90 -13.41
N PHE A 97 -5.49 -18.06 -12.23
CA PHE A 97 -6.07 -17.45 -11.03
C PHE A 97 -5.86 -15.93 -10.98
N ALA A 98 -4.77 -15.44 -11.59
CA ALA A 98 -4.40 -14.02 -11.66
C ALA A 98 -3.86 -13.66 -13.06
N PRO A 99 -4.72 -13.48 -14.08
CA PRO A 99 -4.29 -13.16 -15.44
C PRO A 99 -3.52 -11.84 -15.56
N GLU A 100 -3.67 -10.93 -14.60
CA GLU A 100 -2.98 -9.63 -14.54
C GLU A 100 -1.46 -9.78 -14.33
N ILE A 101 -1.01 -10.94 -13.83
CA ILE A 101 0.41 -11.22 -13.55
C ILE A 101 1.17 -11.67 -14.81
N LEU A 102 0.48 -12.29 -15.76
CA LEU A 102 1.09 -12.84 -16.98
C LEU A 102 1.89 -11.80 -17.77
N PRO A 103 1.37 -10.57 -18.01
CA PRO A 103 2.16 -9.50 -18.62
C PRO A 103 3.51 -9.25 -17.92
N ILE A 104 3.53 -9.26 -16.58
CA ILE A 104 4.74 -9.01 -15.79
C ILE A 104 5.74 -10.15 -16.01
N CYS A 105 5.30 -11.42 -15.96
CA CYS A 105 6.16 -12.56 -16.23
C CYS A 105 6.83 -12.47 -17.61
N PHE A 106 6.04 -12.21 -18.66
CA PHE A 106 6.59 -12.10 -20.01
C PHE A 106 7.51 -10.89 -20.17
N MET A 107 7.25 -9.78 -19.45
CA MET A 107 8.13 -8.62 -19.47
C MET A 107 9.48 -8.95 -18.85
N VAL A 108 9.50 -9.66 -17.71
CA VAL A 108 10.75 -10.10 -17.09
C VAL A 108 11.53 -11.01 -18.04
N LEU A 109 10.86 -11.99 -18.66
CA LEU A 109 11.50 -12.88 -19.65
C LEU A 109 12.06 -12.08 -20.84
N ASN A 110 11.35 -11.07 -21.31
CA ASN A 110 11.81 -10.17 -22.36
C ASN A 110 13.08 -9.41 -21.94
N LYS A 111 13.10 -8.81 -20.74
CA LYS A 111 14.27 -8.08 -20.23
C LYS A 111 15.48 -9.01 -20.04
N LYS A 112 15.28 -10.28 -19.66
CA LYS A 112 16.36 -11.26 -19.64
C LYS A 112 16.93 -11.53 -21.04
N PHE A 113 16.07 -11.67 -22.06
CA PHE A 113 16.51 -11.77 -23.45
C PHE A 113 17.27 -10.54 -23.94
N GLU A 114 16.79 -9.32 -23.62
CA GLU A 114 17.51 -8.08 -23.96
C GLU A 114 18.93 -8.06 -23.37
N ARG A 115 19.12 -8.57 -22.15
CA ARG A 115 20.45 -8.67 -21.54
C ARG A 115 21.34 -9.69 -22.23
N ILE A 116 20.79 -10.84 -22.58
CA ILE A 116 21.49 -11.88 -23.35
C ILE A 116 21.98 -11.29 -24.67
N LEU A 117 21.13 -10.55 -25.39
CA LEU A 117 21.46 -9.92 -26.67
C LEU A 117 22.60 -8.87 -26.60
N LYS A 118 22.95 -8.36 -25.42
CA LYS A 118 24.04 -7.37 -25.26
C LYS A 118 25.44 -7.96 -25.33
N LYS A 119 25.60 -9.27 -25.12
CA LYS A 119 26.91 -9.93 -25.06
C LYS A 119 26.91 -11.24 -25.84
N MET A 120 27.79 -11.38 -26.82
CA MET A 120 27.89 -12.59 -27.64
C MET A 120 28.10 -13.86 -26.81
N ASP A 121 28.90 -13.79 -25.73
CA ASP A 121 29.13 -14.93 -24.83
C ASP A 121 27.84 -15.46 -24.18
N LEU A 122 26.89 -14.56 -23.87
CA LEU A 122 25.59 -14.93 -23.30
C LEU A 122 24.65 -15.49 -24.36
N ILE A 123 24.75 -15.00 -25.60
CA ILE A 123 23.99 -15.51 -26.75
C ILE A 123 24.35 -16.96 -27.00
N GLU A 124 25.64 -17.32 -26.94
CA GLU A 124 26.12 -18.70 -27.15
C GLU A 124 25.97 -19.61 -25.93
N ALA A 125 25.75 -19.04 -24.74
CA ALA A 125 25.62 -19.82 -23.50
C ALA A 125 24.50 -20.89 -23.60
N PRO A 126 24.67 -22.09 -23.01
CA PRO A 126 23.61 -23.10 -22.96
C PRO A 126 22.34 -22.61 -22.24
N ALA A 127 22.50 -21.69 -21.29
CA ALA A 127 21.40 -21.10 -20.53
C ALA A 127 20.42 -20.31 -21.43
N SER A 128 20.89 -19.60 -22.46
CA SER A 128 20.01 -18.85 -23.36
C SER A 128 19.21 -19.77 -24.29
N LEU A 129 19.80 -20.90 -24.72
CA LEU A 129 19.06 -21.96 -25.43
C LEU A 129 18.01 -22.61 -24.54
N SER A 130 18.35 -22.93 -23.28
CA SER A 130 17.39 -23.47 -22.31
C SER A 130 16.22 -22.51 -22.07
N LEU A 131 16.49 -21.20 -22.00
CA LEU A 131 15.46 -20.18 -21.87
C LEU A 131 14.57 -20.12 -23.12
N PHE A 132 15.14 -20.14 -24.33
CA PHE A 132 14.37 -20.21 -25.57
C PHE A 132 13.41 -21.40 -25.59
N LEU A 133 13.91 -22.60 -25.27
CA LEU A 133 13.09 -23.81 -25.23
C LEU A 133 11.96 -23.70 -24.20
N GLY A 134 12.27 -23.17 -23.01
CA GLY A 134 11.26 -22.88 -21.99
C GLY A 134 10.17 -21.93 -22.50
N ILE A 135 10.53 -20.85 -23.19
CA ILE A 135 9.56 -19.90 -23.75
C ILE A 135 8.76 -20.52 -24.89
N ALA A 136 9.38 -21.32 -25.75
CA ALA A 136 8.68 -22.03 -26.81
C ALA A 136 7.58 -22.96 -26.24
N ASP A 137 7.86 -23.63 -25.12
CA ASP A 137 6.86 -24.44 -24.40
C ASP A 137 5.76 -23.59 -23.73
N LEU A 138 6.11 -22.44 -23.15
CA LEU A 138 5.13 -21.46 -22.67
C LEU A 138 4.21 -20.99 -23.81
N TRP A 139 4.77 -20.78 -25.00
CA TRP A 139 4.01 -20.34 -26.18
C TRP A 139 2.94 -21.33 -26.60
N LYS A 140 3.20 -22.64 -26.45
CA LYS A 140 2.20 -23.69 -26.70
C LYS A 140 1.00 -23.57 -25.75
N SER A 141 1.21 -23.06 -24.54
CA SER A 141 0.17 -22.89 -23.51
C SER A 141 -0.63 -21.58 -23.63
N LEU A 142 -0.17 -20.60 -24.41
CA LEU A 142 -0.86 -19.32 -24.64
C LEU A 142 -2.21 -19.55 -25.36
N LYS A 143 -3.32 -18.98 -24.87
CA LYS A 143 -4.62 -19.08 -25.56
C LYS A 143 -4.88 -17.87 -26.46
N ARG A 144 -5.90 -17.96 -27.33
CA ARG A 144 -6.27 -16.88 -28.25
C ARG A 144 -6.94 -15.67 -27.60
N ASN A 145 -7.36 -15.77 -26.33
CA ASN A 145 -8.14 -14.77 -25.61
C ASN A 145 -7.38 -14.13 -24.43
N GLU A 146 -6.07 -14.02 -24.51
CA GLU A 146 -5.28 -13.32 -23.49
C GLU A 146 -5.52 -11.81 -23.50
N THR A 147 -5.12 -11.14 -22.42
CA THR A 147 -5.23 -9.69 -22.31
C THR A 147 -4.41 -8.98 -23.39
N ASN A 148 -4.84 -7.78 -23.79
CA ASN A 148 -4.12 -6.99 -24.78
C ASN A 148 -2.67 -6.71 -24.33
N THR A 149 -2.45 -6.38 -23.06
CA THR A 149 -1.12 -6.22 -22.46
C THR A 149 -0.25 -7.47 -22.63
N THR A 150 -0.80 -8.66 -22.37
CA THR A 150 -0.06 -9.93 -22.55
C THR A 150 0.38 -10.10 -24.01
N ASN A 151 -0.51 -9.80 -24.96
CA ASN A 151 -0.21 -9.91 -26.39
C ASN A 151 0.86 -8.89 -26.83
N LEU A 152 0.82 -7.66 -26.31
CA LEU A 152 1.83 -6.65 -26.63
C LEU A 152 3.23 -7.04 -26.10
N VAL A 153 3.30 -7.56 -24.87
CA VAL A 153 4.57 -7.99 -24.28
C VAL A 153 5.11 -9.25 -24.96
N THR A 154 4.24 -10.19 -25.36
CA THR A 154 4.68 -11.36 -26.14
C THR A 154 5.20 -10.98 -27.53
N LEU A 155 4.63 -9.96 -28.19
CA LEU A 155 5.19 -9.42 -29.44
C LEU A 155 6.61 -8.87 -29.25
N LEU A 156 6.83 -8.12 -28.16
CA LEU A 156 8.14 -7.59 -27.84
C LEU A 156 9.16 -8.72 -27.60
N LEU A 157 8.77 -9.73 -26.80
CA LEU A 157 9.57 -10.91 -26.55
C LEU A 157 9.89 -11.69 -27.84
N MET A 158 8.91 -11.83 -28.74
CA MET A 158 9.10 -12.46 -30.05
C MET A 158 10.16 -11.73 -30.88
N SER A 159 10.15 -10.39 -30.89
CA SER A 159 11.16 -9.60 -31.61
C SER A 159 12.57 -9.87 -31.09
N ASN A 160 12.75 -9.92 -29.77
CA ASN A 160 14.05 -10.19 -29.16
C ASN A 160 14.49 -11.65 -29.34
N ILE A 161 13.56 -12.60 -29.32
CA ILE A 161 13.86 -14.00 -29.67
C ILE A 161 14.30 -14.11 -31.14
N ARG A 162 13.68 -13.36 -32.07
CA ARG A 162 14.11 -13.32 -33.48
C ARG A 162 15.55 -12.85 -33.59
N LYS A 163 15.89 -11.73 -32.96
CA LYS A 163 17.28 -11.21 -32.92
C LYS A 163 18.26 -12.23 -32.35
N TRP A 164 17.86 -12.94 -31.29
CA TRP A 164 18.70 -13.97 -30.68
C TRP A 164 18.94 -15.15 -31.63
N LYS A 165 17.88 -15.61 -32.30
CA LYS A 165 17.96 -16.66 -33.32
C LYS A 165 18.89 -16.24 -34.45
N ASP A 166 18.78 -15.01 -34.93
CA ASP A 166 19.57 -14.53 -36.07
C ASP A 166 21.05 -14.31 -35.73
N GLN A 167 21.38 -14.06 -34.44
CA GLN A 167 22.76 -13.82 -33.98
C GLN A 167 23.47 -15.06 -33.46
N ARG A 168 22.75 -16.10 -33.04
CA ARG A 168 23.32 -17.29 -32.44
C ARG A 168 23.82 -18.29 -33.49
N SER A 169 24.96 -18.92 -33.21
CA SER A 169 25.49 -20.02 -34.00
C SER A 169 24.78 -21.35 -33.69
N PHE A 170 24.44 -22.10 -34.73
CA PHE A 170 23.75 -23.38 -34.61
C PHE A 170 24.41 -24.46 -35.46
N ASP A 171 24.40 -25.70 -34.98
CA ASP A 171 24.63 -26.87 -35.84
C ASP A 171 23.44 -27.09 -36.79
N LYS A 172 23.68 -27.71 -37.96
CA LYS A 172 22.66 -27.87 -39.02
C LYS A 172 21.36 -28.55 -38.54
N LYS A 173 21.42 -29.41 -37.51
CA LYS A 173 20.26 -30.15 -37.00
C LYS A 173 19.46 -29.34 -35.97
N SER A 174 20.14 -28.63 -35.06
CA SER A 174 19.47 -27.73 -34.12
C SER A 174 18.86 -26.51 -34.81
N SER A 175 19.54 -25.94 -35.82
CA SER A 175 19.06 -24.81 -36.62
C SER A 175 17.65 -25.04 -37.17
N LYS A 176 17.42 -26.18 -37.85
CA LYS A 176 16.09 -26.55 -38.37
C LYS A 176 15.04 -26.68 -37.28
N THR A 177 15.39 -27.31 -36.16
CA THR A 177 14.45 -27.52 -35.04
C THR A 177 14.03 -26.18 -34.41
N ILE A 178 14.98 -25.26 -34.28
CA ILE A 178 14.76 -23.92 -33.72
C ILE A 178 13.94 -23.06 -34.68
N GLU A 179 14.20 -23.14 -35.98
CA GLU A 179 13.38 -22.52 -37.02
C GLU A 179 11.93 -23.02 -36.98
N ASP A 180 11.72 -24.34 -36.95
CA ASP A 180 10.39 -24.94 -36.88
C ASP A 180 9.61 -24.50 -35.62
N LEU A 181 10.30 -24.41 -34.48
CA LEU A 181 9.72 -23.92 -33.23
C LEU A 181 9.36 -22.44 -33.32
N PHE A 182 10.26 -21.60 -33.82
CA PHE A 182 10.03 -20.17 -33.99
C PHE A 182 8.85 -19.91 -34.94
N ASP A 183 8.80 -20.59 -36.08
CA ASP A 183 7.72 -20.49 -37.06
C ASP A 183 6.37 -20.92 -36.46
N SER A 184 6.36 -21.96 -35.63
CA SER A 184 5.17 -22.37 -34.89
C SER A 184 4.69 -21.29 -33.94
N MET A 185 5.60 -20.64 -33.21
CA MET A 185 5.26 -19.53 -32.31
C MET A 185 4.73 -18.31 -33.08
N GLN A 186 5.35 -17.97 -34.21
CA GLN A 186 4.94 -16.87 -35.08
C GLN A 186 3.56 -17.11 -35.68
N LYS A 187 3.29 -18.31 -36.22
CA LYS A 187 1.97 -18.68 -36.78
C LYS A 187 0.85 -18.56 -35.75
N LYS A 188 1.13 -18.90 -34.48
CA LYS A 188 0.15 -18.81 -33.39
C LYS A 188 -0.20 -17.35 -33.00
N MET A 189 0.72 -16.41 -33.25
CA MET A 189 0.51 -14.98 -32.99
C MET A 189 -0.36 -14.28 -34.04
N VAL A 190 -0.53 -14.86 -35.23
CA VAL A 190 -1.31 -14.28 -36.34
C VAL A 190 -2.82 -14.38 -36.07
N VAL A 191 -3.37 -13.69 -35.04
CA VAL A 191 -4.83 -13.56 -34.83
C VAL A 191 -5.25 -12.23 -34.13
N HIS A 192 -5.81 -11.33 -34.95
CA HIS A 192 -7.03 -10.48 -34.86
C HIS A 192 -7.41 -9.54 -33.69
N SER A 193 -6.63 -9.32 -32.63
CA SER A 193 -7.07 -8.35 -31.59
C SER A 193 -5.98 -7.65 -30.78
N VAL A 194 -4.89 -7.22 -31.42
CA VAL A 194 -3.89 -6.36 -30.75
C VAL A 194 -4.25 -4.89 -30.98
N ASN A 195 -4.52 -4.19 -29.90
CA ASN A 195 -4.79 -2.76 -29.91
C ASN A 195 -3.63 -2.00 -29.26
N THR A 196 -2.87 -1.26 -30.06
CA THR A 196 -1.82 -0.36 -29.55
C THR A 196 -2.39 0.92 -28.92
N SER A 197 -3.68 1.20 -29.12
CA SER A 197 -4.35 2.38 -28.57
C SER A 197 -5.07 2.12 -27.23
N ASP A 198 -4.92 0.93 -26.64
CA ASP A 198 -5.63 0.60 -25.41
C ASP A 198 -5.07 1.41 -24.23
N GLN A 199 -5.96 2.02 -23.46
CA GLN A 199 -5.63 3.12 -22.55
C GLN A 199 -5.13 2.67 -21.16
N ALA A 200 -4.98 1.36 -20.94
CA ALA A 200 -4.55 0.78 -19.68
C ALA A 200 -3.64 -0.43 -19.95
N LEU A 201 -2.33 -0.19 -20.03
CA LEU A 201 -1.34 -1.27 -20.03
C LEU A 201 -1.05 -1.64 -18.57
N ASP A 202 -1.14 -2.93 -18.25
CA ASP A 202 -0.83 -3.46 -16.91
C ASP A 202 0.69 -3.45 -16.61
N VAL A 203 1.49 -3.09 -17.61
CA VAL A 203 2.95 -3.17 -17.61
C VAL A 203 3.55 -1.94 -18.28
N PHE A 204 4.69 -1.49 -17.78
CA PHE A 204 5.44 -0.42 -18.41
C PHE A 204 6.12 -0.89 -19.70
N LEU A 205 5.84 -0.20 -20.79
CA LEU A 205 6.56 -0.35 -22.05
C LEU A 205 7.26 0.97 -22.35
N THR A 206 8.56 0.93 -22.61
CA THR A 206 9.31 2.12 -23.01
C THR A 206 8.85 2.60 -24.39
N PRO A 207 9.12 3.87 -24.77
CA PRO A 207 8.86 4.34 -26.14
C PRO A 207 9.57 3.49 -27.21
N GLU A 208 10.72 2.90 -26.88
CA GLU A 208 11.46 1.98 -27.77
C GLU A 208 10.76 0.62 -27.89
N ASP A 209 10.23 0.10 -26.79
CA ASP A 209 9.43 -1.13 -26.77
C ASP A 209 8.18 -0.96 -27.65
N LEU A 210 7.48 0.17 -27.54
CA LEU A 210 6.31 0.50 -28.35
C LEU A 210 6.66 0.63 -29.84
N LYS A 211 7.78 1.27 -30.18
CA LYS A 211 8.28 1.33 -31.57
C LYS A 211 8.59 -0.07 -32.11
N THR A 212 9.19 -0.93 -31.29
CA THR A 212 9.49 -2.32 -31.66
C THR A 212 8.21 -3.13 -31.90
N ILE A 213 7.23 -3.00 -31.00
CA ILE A 213 5.91 -3.63 -31.14
C ILE A 213 5.21 -3.14 -32.41
N GLN A 214 5.23 -1.83 -32.69
CA GLN A 214 4.65 -1.27 -33.91
C GLN A 214 5.31 -1.85 -35.16
N LYS A 215 6.65 -1.94 -35.18
CA LYS A 215 7.39 -2.56 -36.28
C LYS A 215 7.01 -4.03 -36.49
N GLU A 216 6.89 -4.82 -35.42
CA GLU A 216 6.44 -6.22 -35.51
C GLU A 216 4.99 -6.33 -36.01
N LEU A 217 4.10 -5.43 -35.56
CA LEU A 217 2.72 -5.37 -36.05
C LEU A 217 2.65 -5.02 -37.53
N ASP A 218 3.47 -4.07 -37.99
CA ASP A 218 3.55 -3.66 -39.38
C ASP A 218 4.07 -4.81 -40.27
N MET A 219 5.06 -5.57 -39.79
CA MET A 219 5.55 -6.77 -40.47
C MET A 219 4.51 -7.91 -40.52
N MET A 220 3.59 -7.97 -39.55
CA MET A 220 2.58 -9.04 -39.46
C MET A 220 1.22 -8.67 -40.07
N ARG A 221 0.94 -7.40 -40.38
CA ARG A 221 -0.35 -6.98 -40.95
C ARG A 221 -0.36 -7.01 -42.49
N LYS A 222 -1.22 -7.88 -43.05
CA LYS A 222 -2.08 -7.54 -44.20
C LYS A 222 -3.47 -7.22 -43.64
N PHE A 223 -3.89 -5.95 -43.72
CA PHE A 223 -5.20 -5.39 -43.34
C PHE A 223 -5.76 -5.73 -41.94
N TYR A 224 -5.67 -4.76 -41.01
CA TYR A 224 -6.68 -4.59 -39.95
C TYR A 224 -6.66 -3.15 -39.43
N ILE A 225 -7.84 -2.53 -39.35
CA ILE A 225 -8.09 -1.23 -38.73
C ILE A 225 -8.78 -1.52 -37.38
N PRO A 226 -8.35 -0.94 -36.25
CA PRO A 226 -8.94 -1.26 -34.96
C PRO A 226 -10.41 -0.83 -34.88
N LEU A 227 -11.26 -1.68 -34.32
CA LEU A 227 -12.53 -1.25 -33.74
C LEU A 227 -12.22 -0.37 -32.52
N GLY A 228 -12.33 0.94 -32.69
CA GLY A 228 -12.33 1.87 -31.56
C GLY A 228 -13.47 1.49 -30.62
N ARG A 229 -13.14 1.10 -29.38
CA ARG A 229 -14.13 1.17 -28.31
C ARG A 229 -14.59 2.62 -28.25
N ARG A 230 -15.92 2.85 -28.25
CA ARG A 230 -16.47 4.17 -27.89
C ARG A 230 -15.85 4.55 -26.56
N ALA A 231 -14.98 5.55 -26.57
CA ALA A 231 -14.62 6.22 -25.34
C ALA A 231 -15.94 6.64 -24.70
N GLU A 232 -16.13 6.37 -23.41
CA GLU A 232 -17.11 7.14 -22.65
C GLU A 232 -16.64 8.60 -22.73
N THR A 233 -17.21 9.33 -23.69
CA THR A 233 -16.89 10.73 -23.97
C THR A 233 -17.44 11.66 -22.91
N ARG A 234 -18.33 11.16 -22.05
CA ARG A 234 -18.98 11.97 -21.02
C ARG A 234 -18.13 12.03 -19.76
N ARG A 235 -18.13 13.23 -19.15
CA ARG A 235 -17.43 13.53 -17.91
C ARG A 235 -17.99 12.69 -16.76
N TYR A 236 -19.32 12.67 -16.59
CA TYR A 236 -20.03 11.88 -15.58
C TYR A 236 -21.11 10.96 -16.17
N SER A 237 -21.63 10.04 -15.36
CA SER A 237 -22.70 9.13 -15.76
C SER A 237 -24.06 9.86 -15.89
N GLU A 238 -24.90 9.43 -16.84
CA GLU A 238 -26.17 10.12 -17.19
C GLU A 238 -27.26 9.97 -16.13
N ASP A 239 -27.20 8.90 -15.35
CA ASP A 239 -28.11 8.59 -14.24
C ASP A 239 -27.91 9.53 -13.03
N LEU A 240 -26.86 10.35 -13.03
CA LEU A 240 -26.53 11.26 -11.94
C LEU A 240 -27.11 12.66 -12.18
N GLY A 241 -28.39 12.85 -11.84
CA GLY A 241 -29.09 14.14 -12.03
C GLY A 241 -28.44 15.34 -11.33
N LEU A 242 -27.80 15.14 -10.17
CA LEU A 242 -27.19 16.22 -9.39
C LEU A 242 -25.94 16.84 -10.04
N VAL A 243 -25.28 16.12 -10.94
CA VAL A 243 -24.05 16.58 -11.62
C VAL A 243 -24.28 16.93 -13.08
N ALA A 244 -25.53 16.94 -13.53
CA ALA A 244 -25.89 17.33 -14.89
C ALA A 244 -25.34 18.72 -15.28
N PRO A 245 -25.36 19.76 -14.41
CA PRO A 245 -24.78 21.07 -14.74
C PRO A 245 -23.26 21.02 -14.95
N LEU A 246 -22.56 20.04 -14.36
CA LEU A 246 -21.11 19.93 -14.38
C LEU A 246 -20.57 19.14 -15.59
N GLN A 247 -21.47 18.61 -16.43
CA GLN A 247 -21.09 17.83 -17.62
C GLN A 247 -20.39 18.67 -18.69
N ASN A 248 -20.80 19.93 -18.82
CA ASN A 248 -20.23 20.88 -19.77
C ASN A 248 -19.24 21.81 -19.05
N ASN A 249 -18.43 22.52 -19.83
CA ASN A 249 -17.55 23.55 -19.28
C ASN A 249 -18.39 24.72 -18.76
N PRO A 250 -17.96 25.36 -17.65
CA PRO A 250 -18.71 26.46 -17.07
C PRO A 250 -18.81 27.64 -18.04
N GLU A 251 -20.02 28.22 -18.14
CA GLU A 251 -20.26 29.43 -18.92
C GLU A 251 -19.53 30.63 -18.30
N GLU A 252 -19.59 30.74 -16.96
CA GLU A 252 -18.86 31.72 -16.15
C GLU A 252 -17.59 31.10 -15.54
N TYR A 253 -16.42 31.64 -15.90
CA TYR A 253 -15.13 31.19 -15.39
C TYR A 253 -14.45 32.31 -14.60
N HIS A 254 -14.29 32.09 -13.29
CA HIS A 254 -13.73 33.08 -12.36
C HIS A 254 -12.22 32.96 -12.14
N GLY A 255 -11.50 32.31 -13.06
CA GLY A 255 -10.09 31.99 -12.92
C GLY A 255 -9.85 30.64 -12.25
N ASN A 256 -8.58 30.21 -12.23
CA ASN A 256 -8.19 28.95 -11.63
C ASN A 256 -7.96 29.14 -10.12
N PRO A 257 -8.80 28.56 -9.24
CA PRO A 257 -8.64 28.74 -7.80
C PRO A 257 -7.40 28.04 -7.22
N PHE A 258 -6.73 27.20 -8.01
CA PHE A 258 -5.53 26.45 -7.61
C PHE A 258 -4.23 27.12 -8.09
N GLN A 259 -4.33 28.23 -8.83
CA GLN A 259 -3.18 28.98 -9.27
C GLN A 259 -2.57 29.75 -8.10
N VAL A 260 -1.26 29.61 -7.91
CA VAL A 260 -0.50 30.35 -6.91
C VAL A 260 0.18 31.53 -7.60
N GLU A 261 0.02 32.73 -7.05
CA GLU A 261 0.65 33.94 -7.58
C GLU A 261 2.18 33.81 -7.58
N HIS A 262 2.83 34.33 -8.63
CA HIS A 262 4.30 34.29 -8.82
C HIS A 262 4.94 32.89 -8.90
N MET A 263 4.15 31.82 -9.05
CA MET A 263 4.68 30.49 -9.27
C MET A 263 4.89 30.21 -10.76
N GLU A 264 6.15 30.08 -11.17
CA GLU A 264 6.54 29.71 -12.53
C GLU A 264 6.68 28.19 -12.69
N LYS A 265 6.61 27.72 -13.95
CA LYS A 265 6.72 26.31 -14.31
C LYS A 265 8.04 25.69 -13.82
N GLU A 266 9.12 26.44 -13.89
CA GLU A 266 10.48 26.02 -13.49
C GLU A 266 10.59 25.87 -11.97
N THR A 267 9.92 26.71 -11.20
CA THR A 267 9.82 26.58 -9.74
C THR A 267 9.09 25.29 -9.37
N TYR A 268 7.94 25.01 -10.01
CA TYR A 268 7.23 23.76 -9.82
C TYR A 268 8.07 22.53 -10.17
N LYS A 269 8.86 22.60 -11.25
CA LYS A 269 9.77 21.50 -11.62
C LYS A 269 10.80 21.26 -10.53
N SER A 270 11.46 22.31 -10.02
CA SER A 270 12.45 22.18 -8.94
C SER A 270 11.83 21.56 -7.68
N LEU A 271 10.68 22.10 -7.25
CA LEU A 271 9.94 21.58 -6.10
C LEU A 271 9.50 20.12 -6.31
N PHE A 272 9.14 19.75 -7.54
CA PHE A 272 8.76 18.38 -7.88
C PHE A 272 9.95 17.42 -7.80
N GLU A 273 11.14 17.84 -8.22
CA GLU A 273 12.34 17.02 -8.07
C GLU A 273 12.69 16.78 -6.60
N GLU A 274 12.59 17.82 -5.77
CA GLU A 274 12.78 17.72 -4.32
C GLU A 274 11.70 16.84 -3.69
N HIS A 275 10.44 17.02 -4.09
CA HIS A 275 9.33 16.22 -3.61
C HIS A 275 9.51 14.74 -3.93
N LEU A 276 9.89 14.38 -5.16
CA LEU A 276 10.16 12.99 -5.52
C LEU A 276 11.34 12.39 -4.74
N LYS A 277 12.36 13.20 -4.40
CA LYS A 277 13.45 12.75 -3.52
C LYS A 277 12.92 12.46 -2.12
N VAL A 278 12.12 13.36 -1.55
CA VAL A 278 11.48 13.15 -0.25
C VAL A 278 10.58 11.92 -0.28
N GLU A 279 9.71 11.79 -1.28
CA GLU A 279 8.81 10.64 -1.45
C GLU A 279 9.57 9.33 -1.71
N SER A 280 10.80 9.38 -2.22
CA SER A 280 11.65 8.19 -2.34
C SER A 280 12.17 7.71 -0.98
N THR A 281 12.31 8.61 -0.01
CA THR A 281 12.59 8.24 1.38
C THR A 281 11.31 7.72 2.07
N MET A 282 11.48 6.94 3.13
CA MET A 282 10.36 6.50 3.95
C MET A 282 10.12 7.44 5.13
N TRP A 283 11.21 7.92 5.72
CA TRP A 283 11.21 8.65 6.97
C TRP A 283 11.75 10.05 6.75
N VAL A 284 11.06 11.04 7.31
CA VAL A 284 11.50 12.44 7.34
C VAL A 284 11.74 12.84 8.78
N GLN A 285 12.92 13.37 9.04
CA GLN A 285 13.28 13.93 10.35
C GLN A 285 12.91 15.42 10.36
N VAL A 286 12.08 15.82 11.31
CA VAL A 286 11.66 17.19 11.52
C VAL A 286 12.24 17.66 12.84
N LYS A 287 12.88 18.83 12.86
CA LYS A 287 13.47 19.39 14.09
C LYS A 287 12.41 19.45 15.19
N ASN A 288 12.73 18.91 16.35
CA ASN A 288 11.90 19.05 17.52
C ASN A 288 12.05 20.48 18.07
N THR A 289 10.93 21.18 18.23
CA THR A 289 10.88 22.54 18.80
C THR A 289 10.50 22.54 20.28
N VAL A 290 10.22 21.38 20.87
CA VAL A 290 9.78 21.23 22.26
C VAL A 290 10.92 20.65 23.10
N GLY A 291 11.33 21.40 24.12
CA GLY A 291 12.39 21.00 25.06
C GLY A 291 13.78 21.18 24.45
N GLU A 292 14.27 22.42 24.39
CA GLU A 292 15.68 22.65 24.05
C GLU A 292 16.55 21.99 25.12
N LEU A 293 17.44 21.09 24.70
CA LEU A 293 18.43 20.47 25.58
C LEU A 293 19.28 21.56 26.23
N GLU A 294 19.47 21.48 27.55
CA GLU A 294 20.48 22.32 28.19
C GLU A 294 21.87 21.97 27.65
N LYS A 295 22.77 22.95 27.62
CA LYS A 295 24.13 22.76 27.07
C LYS A 295 24.85 21.62 27.82
N GLY A 296 25.01 20.47 27.16
CA GLY A 296 25.72 19.29 27.69
C GLY A 296 24.84 18.06 27.91
N GLU A 297 23.53 18.17 27.74
CA GLU A 297 22.63 17.01 27.81
C GLU A 297 22.65 16.18 26.52
N VAL A 298 22.42 14.88 26.69
CA VAL A 298 22.44 13.90 25.60
C VAL A 298 21.03 13.76 25.03
N SER A 299 20.88 13.76 23.71
CA SER A 299 19.59 13.56 23.05
C SER A 299 19.12 12.11 23.07
N GLY A 300 17.81 11.91 22.92
CA GLY A 300 17.18 10.58 22.86
C GLY A 300 17.77 9.69 21.77
N GLU A 301 18.13 10.26 20.61
CA GLU A 301 18.83 9.57 19.51
C GLU A 301 20.19 9.05 19.97
N THR A 302 20.96 9.91 20.65
CA THR A 302 22.30 9.57 21.11
C THR A 302 22.25 8.48 22.18
N LEU A 303 21.23 8.45 23.04
CA LEU A 303 21.01 7.35 23.99
C LEU A 303 20.75 6.02 23.28
N ILE A 304 19.87 6.02 22.27
CA ILE A 304 19.56 4.83 21.48
C ILE A 304 20.82 4.31 20.76
N ASP A 305 21.65 5.21 20.23
CA ASP A 305 22.90 4.86 19.57
C ASP A 305 23.93 4.24 20.53
N GLN A 306 24.01 4.76 21.76
CA GLN A 306 24.83 4.17 22.84
C GLN A 306 24.38 2.76 23.21
N TRP A 307 23.09 2.44 23.13
CA TRP A 307 22.58 1.09 23.38
C TRP A 307 22.80 0.12 22.21
N HIS A 308 23.37 0.61 21.12
CA HIS A 308 23.73 -0.16 19.93
C HIS A 308 22.57 -0.95 19.33
N TRP A 309 21.36 -0.39 19.35
CA TRP A 309 20.16 -1.03 18.79
C TRP A 309 20.36 -1.43 17.33
N ARG A 310 20.94 -0.54 16.52
CA ARG A 310 21.34 -0.81 15.13
C ARG A 310 22.15 -2.10 14.98
N LYS A 311 23.20 -2.28 15.78
CA LYS A 311 24.05 -3.48 15.75
C LYS A 311 23.27 -4.72 16.20
N ARG A 312 22.50 -4.62 17.29
CA ARG A 312 21.71 -5.74 17.84
C ARG A 312 20.62 -6.20 16.88
N ILE A 313 19.95 -5.29 16.18
CA ILE A 313 19.00 -5.61 15.10
C ILE A 313 19.73 -6.38 14.00
N GLY A 314 20.90 -5.89 13.59
CA GLY A 314 21.77 -6.58 12.63
C GLY A 314 22.12 -8.01 13.06
N ASP A 315 22.47 -8.23 14.32
CA ASP A 315 22.76 -9.55 14.89
C ASP A 315 21.51 -10.43 15.00
N GLY A 316 20.36 -9.86 15.35
CA GLY A 316 19.08 -10.56 15.42
C GLY A 316 18.62 -11.08 14.06
N LEU A 317 18.72 -10.26 13.01
CA LEU A 317 18.45 -10.68 11.64
C LEU A 317 19.41 -11.80 11.17
N ARG A 318 20.62 -11.87 11.74
CA ARG A 318 21.67 -12.87 11.44
C ARG A 318 21.29 -14.27 11.94
N LYS A 319 20.46 -14.33 12.97
CA LYS A 319 20.02 -15.58 13.61
C LYS A 319 18.78 -16.18 12.93
N ILE A 320 18.12 -15.44 12.04
CA ILE A 320 16.97 -15.95 11.31
C ILE A 320 17.45 -16.96 10.27
N ASP A 321 16.95 -18.19 10.32
CA ASP A 321 17.13 -19.19 9.26
C ASP A 321 16.14 -18.90 8.11
N PRO A 322 16.63 -18.56 6.89
CA PRO A 322 15.77 -18.32 5.73
C PRO A 322 14.92 -19.54 5.35
N ASN A 323 15.36 -20.76 5.66
CA ASN A 323 14.66 -21.99 5.29
C ASN A 323 13.48 -22.33 6.23
N GLN A 324 13.46 -21.75 7.42
CA GLN A 324 12.41 -21.99 8.44
C GLN A 324 11.41 -20.83 8.55
N THR A 325 11.56 -19.79 7.73
CA THR A 325 10.73 -18.59 7.78
C THR A 325 9.81 -18.43 6.58
N HIS A 326 8.90 -17.47 6.66
CA HIS A 326 7.99 -17.17 5.56
C HIS A 326 8.78 -16.78 4.30
N PRO A 327 8.40 -17.25 3.09
CA PRO A 327 9.16 -17.00 1.86
C PRO A 327 9.46 -15.53 1.57
N ILE A 328 8.54 -14.63 1.93
CA ILE A 328 8.75 -13.18 1.79
C ILE A 328 9.86 -12.68 2.74
N VAL A 329 9.91 -13.16 3.98
CA VAL A 329 10.98 -12.80 4.93
C VAL A 329 12.33 -13.28 4.40
N ALA A 330 12.40 -14.54 3.94
CA ALA A 330 13.60 -15.09 3.31
C ALA A 330 14.05 -14.23 2.11
N THR A 331 13.10 -13.90 1.22
CA THR A 331 13.33 -13.05 0.04
C THR A 331 13.89 -11.68 0.45
N CYS A 332 13.34 -11.04 1.47
CA CYS A 332 13.85 -9.76 1.96
C CYS A 332 15.26 -9.88 2.53
N LEU A 333 15.54 -10.93 3.33
CA LEU A 333 16.86 -11.15 3.94
C LEU A 333 17.95 -11.45 2.92
N GLU A 334 17.62 -12.10 1.81
CA GLU A 334 18.59 -12.53 0.80
C GLU A 334 18.83 -11.48 -0.29
N LEU A 335 17.81 -10.68 -0.64
CA LEU A 335 17.87 -9.79 -1.80
C LEU A 335 18.15 -8.33 -1.44
N LEU A 336 17.75 -7.88 -0.25
CA LEU A 336 17.98 -6.50 0.15
C LEU A 336 19.38 -6.34 0.77
N PRO A 337 20.08 -5.23 0.49
CA PRO A 337 21.31 -4.90 1.20
C PRO A 337 21.03 -4.87 2.70
N ARG A 338 21.81 -5.65 3.45
CA ARG A 338 21.57 -5.85 4.88
C ARG A 338 21.59 -4.57 5.68
N GLU A 339 22.52 -3.67 5.38
CA GLU A 339 22.63 -2.36 6.04
C GLU A 339 21.35 -1.54 5.84
N LYS A 340 20.80 -1.50 4.62
CA LYS A 340 19.54 -0.81 4.34
C LYS A 340 18.35 -1.41 5.11
N LEU A 341 18.31 -2.73 5.27
CA LEU A 341 17.25 -3.38 6.05
C LEU A 341 17.37 -3.02 7.53
N ILE A 342 18.60 -2.97 8.07
CA ILE A 342 18.87 -2.53 9.43
C ILE A 342 18.48 -1.06 9.61
N ASP A 343 18.87 -0.17 8.70
CA ASP A 343 18.49 1.24 8.68
C ASP A 343 16.98 1.40 8.76
N THR A 344 16.28 0.71 7.86
CA THR A 344 14.82 0.79 7.73
C THR A 344 14.13 0.41 9.03
N LEU A 345 14.53 -0.73 9.62
CA LEU A 345 13.99 -1.22 10.88
C LEU A 345 14.35 -0.34 12.08
N TYR A 346 15.58 0.19 12.09
CA TYR A 346 16.04 1.14 13.09
C TYR A 346 15.19 2.41 13.08
N PHE A 347 14.97 3.01 11.91
CA PHE A 347 14.14 4.20 11.78
C PHE A 347 12.66 3.95 12.12
N SER A 348 12.08 2.79 11.80
CA SER A 348 10.72 2.44 12.25
C SER A 348 10.59 2.45 13.78
N VAL A 349 11.63 1.98 14.48
CA VAL A 349 11.66 1.96 15.95
C VAL A 349 11.90 3.35 16.54
N VAL A 350 12.83 4.12 15.97
CA VAL A 350 13.09 5.51 16.39
C VAL A 350 11.87 6.39 16.15
N ALA A 351 11.15 6.19 15.03
CA ALA A 351 9.89 6.88 14.76
C ALA A 351 8.83 6.58 15.84
N ALA A 352 8.68 5.31 16.24
CA ALA A 352 7.79 4.95 17.33
C ALA A 352 8.16 5.63 18.66
N CYS A 353 9.46 5.78 18.96
CA CYS A 353 9.92 6.45 20.19
C CYS A 353 9.79 7.98 20.15
N SER A 354 10.21 8.62 19.05
CA SER A 354 10.29 10.08 18.92
C SER A 354 8.92 10.78 18.92
N GLN A 355 7.84 10.05 18.60
CA GLN A 355 6.47 10.59 18.61
C GLN A 355 5.87 10.78 20.01
N GLY A 356 6.54 10.33 21.07
CA GLY A 356 6.09 10.55 22.45
C GLY A 356 4.90 9.68 22.89
N GLN A 357 4.39 8.81 22.02
CA GLN A 357 3.22 7.97 22.32
C GLN A 357 3.65 6.69 23.07
N ASN A 358 3.07 6.46 24.25
CA ASN A 358 3.33 5.23 25.02
C ASN A 358 2.64 3.98 24.42
N LEU A 359 1.63 4.19 23.58
CA LEU A 359 0.77 3.16 23.01
C LEU A 359 0.52 3.44 21.54
N ILE A 360 0.88 2.49 20.68
CA ILE A 360 0.70 2.57 19.23
C ILE A 360 -0.16 1.40 18.78
N GLY A 361 -1.08 1.60 17.83
CA GLY A 361 -1.87 0.51 17.25
C GLY A 361 -0.98 -0.60 16.69
N ALA A 362 -1.14 -1.86 17.11
CA ALA A 362 -0.27 -2.94 16.64
C ALA A 362 -0.35 -3.10 15.11
N THR A 363 -1.53 -2.94 14.53
CA THR A 363 -1.70 -2.97 13.07
C THR A 363 -1.02 -1.80 12.38
N GLN A 364 -1.03 -0.60 12.97
CA GLN A 364 -0.31 0.56 12.43
C GLN A 364 1.19 0.29 12.45
N PHE A 365 1.74 -0.12 13.58
CA PHE A 365 3.16 -0.45 13.71
C PHE A 365 3.61 -1.56 12.76
N GLN A 366 2.76 -2.57 12.51
CA GLN A 366 3.04 -3.59 11.50
C GLN A 366 3.18 -2.99 10.08
N PHE A 367 2.36 -2.01 9.71
CA PHE A 367 2.49 -1.29 8.44
C PHE A 367 3.79 -0.48 8.41
N ASP A 368 4.05 0.28 9.47
CA ASP A 368 5.25 1.12 9.63
C ASP A 368 6.56 0.31 9.52
N VAL A 369 6.53 -0.99 9.81
CA VAL A 369 7.68 -1.90 9.68
C VAL A 369 7.74 -2.58 8.31
N ILE A 370 6.61 -3.03 7.74
CA ILE A 370 6.63 -3.87 6.53
C ILE A 370 6.63 -3.09 5.22
N GLU A 371 5.88 -2.00 5.16
CA GLU A 371 5.72 -1.17 3.97
C GLU A 371 7.04 -0.60 3.45
N PRO A 372 7.95 -0.10 4.31
CA PRO A 372 9.28 0.33 3.88
C PRO A 372 10.09 -0.80 3.22
N ILE A 373 10.02 -2.01 3.79
CA ILE A 373 10.76 -3.18 3.29
C ILE A 373 10.23 -3.59 1.90
N LEU A 374 8.90 -3.60 1.74
CA LEU A 374 8.26 -3.90 0.46
C LEU A 374 8.56 -2.84 -0.60
N LYS A 375 8.59 -1.57 -0.22
CA LYS A 375 8.97 -0.46 -1.09
C LYS A 375 10.40 -0.62 -1.59
N GLU A 376 11.36 -0.91 -0.71
CA GLU A 376 12.75 -1.16 -1.11
C GLU A 376 12.89 -2.38 -2.03
N LEU A 377 12.15 -3.46 -1.76
CA LEU A 377 12.15 -4.64 -2.63
C LEU A 377 11.56 -4.31 -4.02
N GLY A 378 10.48 -3.51 -4.06
CA GLY A 378 9.91 -2.98 -5.28
C GLY A 378 10.90 -2.10 -6.04
N ASN A 379 11.63 -1.22 -5.36
CA ASN A 379 12.64 -0.34 -5.95
C ASN A 379 13.81 -1.15 -6.54
N ALA A 380 14.27 -2.19 -5.84
CA ALA A 380 15.30 -3.10 -6.35
C ALA A 380 14.85 -3.79 -7.64
N PHE A 381 13.60 -4.27 -7.67
CA PHE A 381 13.00 -4.86 -8.87
C PHE A 381 12.86 -3.85 -10.02
N LYS A 382 12.35 -2.64 -9.77
CA LYS A 382 12.22 -1.58 -10.77
C LYS A 382 13.58 -1.25 -11.40
N LYS A 383 14.62 -1.10 -10.58
CA LYS A 383 16.00 -0.87 -11.05
C LYS A 383 16.51 -2.02 -11.91
N GLU A 384 16.28 -3.26 -11.50
CA GLU A 384 16.63 -4.46 -12.28
C GLU A 384 15.92 -4.48 -13.64
N MET A 385 14.67 -4.04 -13.69
CA MET A 385 13.88 -3.94 -14.92
C MET A 385 14.25 -2.74 -15.80
N GLY A 386 15.17 -1.88 -15.37
CA GLY A 386 15.56 -0.66 -16.08
C GLY A 386 14.45 0.40 -16.07
N PHE A 387 13.55 0.34 -15.09
CA PHE A 387 12.45 1.28 -14.94
C PHE A 387 12.85 2.46 -14.05
N ASP A 388 12.95 3.65 -14.65
CA ASP A 388 13.12 4.91 -13.93
C ASP A 388 11.75 5.61 -13.80
N GLU A 389 11.08 5.31 -12.70
CA GLU A 389 9.76 5.88 -12.35
C GLU A 389 9.83 7.40 -12.20
N THR A 390 10.90 7.90 -11.58
CA THR A 390 11.11 9.33 -11.33
C THR A 390 11.19 10.10 -12.64
N ALA A 391 11.96 9.62 -13.62
CA ALA A 391 12.04 10.26 -14.93
C ALA A 391 10.71 10.26 -15.68
N VAL A 392 9.90 9.21 -15.54
CA VAL A 392 8.56 9.13 -16.13
C VAL A 392 7.64 10.17 -15.52
N TRP A 393 7.58 10.24 -14.18
CA TRP A 393 6.71 11.20 -13.50
C TRP A 393 7.12 12.63 -13.76
N LYS A 394 8.42 12.94 -13.89
CA LYS A 394 8.89 14.28 -14.31
C LYS A 394 8.30 14.70 -15.66
N ARG A 395 8.27 13.80 -16.66
CA ARG A 395 7.70 14.11 -17.99
C ARG A 395 6.19 14.26 -17.97
N VAL A 396 5.49 13.46 -17.15
CA VAL A 396 4.03 13.59 -17.00
C VAL A 396 3.69 14.89 -16.26
N PHE A 397 4.42 15.19 -15.19
CA PHE A 397 4.21 16.39 -14.38
C PHE A 397 4.49 17.68 -15.15
N ASP A 398 5.50 17.70 -16.04
CA ASP A 398 5.78 18.83 -16.93
C ASP A 398 4.59 19.23 -17.81
N VAL A 399 3.74 18.27 -18.20
CA VAL A 399 2.49 18.55 -18.93
C VAL A 399 1.34 18.82 -17.96
N TYR A 400 1.27 18.09 -16.85
CA TYR A 400 0.20 18.23 -15.87
C TYR A 400 0.17 19.63 -15.23
N ILE A 401 1.34 20.23 -15.00
CA ILE A 401 1.44 21.54 -14.34
C ILE A 401 0.81 22.68 -15.15
N ASP A 402 0.65 22.50 -16.46
CA ASP A 402 -0.07 23.47 -17.31
C ASP A 402 -1.52 23.66 -16.84
N TYR A 403 -2.11 22.69 -16.13
CA TYR A 403 -3.41 22.89 -15.48
C TYR A 403 -3.41 24.05 -14.47
N PHE A 404 -2.31 24.26 -13.75
CA PHE A 404 -2.19 25.28 -12.71
C PHE A 404 -1.76 26.64 -13.27
N LEU A 405 -1.17 26.64 -14.48
CA LEU A 405 -0.57 27.82 -15.09
C LEU A 405 -1.40 28.39 -16.25
N ASP A 406 -2.13 27.54 -16.99
CA ASP A 406 -2.95 27.92 -18.13
C ASP A 406 -4.45 27.92 -17.75
N PRO A 407 -5.09 29.11 -17.71
CA PRO A 407 -6.51 29.23 -17.44
C PRO A 407 -7.41 28.49 -18.45
N GLU A 408 -7.00 28.37 -19.71
CA GLU A 408 -7.79 27.68 -20.73
C GLU A 408 -7.80 26.17 -20.50
N VAL A 409 -6.68 25.61 -20.04
CA VAL A 409 -6.58 24.19 -19.67
C VAL A 409 -7.51 23.88 -18.50
N SER A 410 -7.41 24.65 -17.42
CA SER A 410 -8.24 24.44 -16.21
C SER A 410 -9.73 24.74 -16.44
N ARG A 411 -10.07 25.60 -17.40
CA ARG A 411 -11.46 25.83 -17.81
C ARG A 411 -12.07 24.64 -18.53
N GLN A 412 -11.29 23.94 -19.35
CA GLN A 412 -11.79 22.88 -20.23
C GLN A 412 -11.75 21.48 -19.62
N HIS A 413 -10.94 21.28 -18.58
CA HIS A 413 -10.64 19.96 -18.04
C HIS A 413 -10.77 19.94 -16.52
N THR A 414 -11.11 18.78 -15.95
CA THR A 414 -10.85 18.51 -14.52
C THR A 414 -9.40 18.02 -14.32
N HIS A 415 -8.90 18.05 -13.09
CA HIS A 415 -7.58 17.48 -12.74
C HIS A 415 -7.38 16.06 -13.30
N ARG A 416 -8.38 15.19 -13.10
CA ARG A 416 -8.37 13.80 -13.59
C ARG A 416 -8.28 13.72 -15.11
N GLU A 417 -9.03 14.57 -15.81
CA GLU A 417 -9.07 14.60 -17.28
C GLU A 417 -7.73 15.07 -17.86
N TRP A 418 -7.18 16.16 -17.32
CA TRP A 418 -5.89 16.68 -17.76
C TRP A 418 -4.75 15.73 -17.43
N TRP A 419 -4.74 15.13 -16.23
CA TRP A 419 -3.79 14.07 -15.88
C TRP A 419 -3.85 12.89 -16.85
N SER A 420 -5.06 12.42 -17.17
CA SER A 420 -5.23 11.33 -18.13
C SER A 420 -4.71 11.71 -19.53
N LYS A 421 -4.84 12.98 -19.93
CA LYS A 421 -4.29 13.50 -21.19
C LYS A 421 -2.76 13.59 -21.13
N ALA A 422 -2.19 14.09 -20.03
CA ALA A 422 -0.75 14.17 -19.80
C ALA A 422 -0.09 12.76 -19.84
N CYS A 423 -0.69 11.78 -19.16
CA CYS A 423 -0.24 10.39 -19.22
C CYS A 423 -0.32 9.82 -20.64
N LYS A 424 -1.41 10.09 -21.37
CA LYS A 424 -1.57 9.64 -22.77
C LYS A 424 -0.50 10.20 -23.69
N THR A 425 -0.12 11.47 -23.55
CA THR A 425 0.99 12.08 -24.31
C THR A 425 2.31 11.34 -24.09
N GLN A 426 2.50 10.75 -22.90
CA GLN A 426 3.67 9.96 -22.55
C GLN A 426 3.48 8.44 -22.78
N ASN A 427 2.39 8.02 -23.42
CA ASN A 427 1.99 6.61 -23.61
C ASN A 427 1.91 5.81 -22.29
N LEU A 428 1.49 6.45 -21.20
CA LEU A 428 1.37 5.86 -19.88
C LEU A 428 -0.11 5.68 -19.50
N ALA A 429 -0.43 4.59 -18.80
CA ALA A 429 -1.74 4.45 -18.19
C ALA A 429 -1.88 5.44 -17.01
N PRO A 430 -3.02 6.14 -16.83
CA PRO A 430 -3.16 7.14 -15.76
C PRO A 430 -3.01 6.57 -14.33
N ASP A 431 -3.34 5.30 -14.14
CA ASP A 431 -3.19 4.52 -12.91
C ASP A 431 -1.90 3.69 -12.85
N PHE A 432 -0.99 3.85 -13.81
CA PHE A 432 0.23 3.06 -13.84
C PHE A 432 1.00 3.19 -12.51
N GLN A 433 1.28 2.04 -11.88
CA GLN A 433 2.18 1.95 -10.75
C GLN A 433 2.62 0.52 -10.51
N PHE A 434 3.91 0.30 -10.31
CA PHE A 434 4.39 -0.98 -9.82
C PHE A 434 4.47 -0.95 -8.29
N GLN A 435 3.64 -1.76 -7.64
CA GLN A 435 3.67 -1.95 -6.20
C GLN A 435 3.84 -3.42 -5.84
N MET A 436 4.71 -3.67 -4.86
CA MET A 436 4.66 -4.90 -4.07
C MET A 436 3.40 -4.79 -3.19
N GLY A 437 2.29 -5.37 -3.68
CA GLY A 437 0.95 -5.10 -3.16
C GLY A 437 0.76 -5.30 -1.65
N ASN A 438 -0.26 -4.63 -1.09
CA ASN A 438 -0.63 -4.73 0.32
C ASN A 438 -1.05 -6.16 0.72
N MET A 439 -0.23 -6.82 1.55
CA MET A 439 -0.44 -8.21 1.99
C MET A 439 -1.81 -8.41 2.65
N ASP A 440 -2.39 -9.62 2.49
CA ASP A 440 -3.53 -10.01 3.32
C ASP A 440 -3.16 -10.01 4.82
N VAL A 441 -4.17 -9.82 5.68
CA VAL A 441 -3.96 -9.61 7.12
C VAL A 441 -3.21 -10.78 7.76
N GLU A 442 -3.51 -12.01 7.38
CA GLU A 442 -2.87 -13.20 7.96
C GLU A 442 -1.42 -13.32 7.52
N THR A 443 -1.14 -13.09 6.23
CA THR A 443 0.24 -13.10 5.72
C THR A 443 1.07 -11.97 6.32
N ARG A 444 0.50 -10.76 6.45
CA ARG A 444 1.17 -9.65 7.13
C ARG A 444 1.49 -10.01 8.58
N ASP A 445 0.53 -10.57 9.32
CA ASP A 445 0.76 -10.98 10.71
C ASP A 445 1.90 -12.01 10.80
N GLN A 446 1.93 -13.02 9.92
CA GLN A 446 3.00 -14.02 9.90
C GLN A 446 4.38 -13.41 9.64
N VAL A 447 4.48 -12.55 8.62
CA VAL A 447 5.73 -11.88 8.24
C VAL A 447 6.18 -10.92 9.33
N CYS A 448 5.29 -10.05 9.82
CA CYS A 448 5.60 -9.05 10.82
C CYS A 448 5.91 -9.67 12.18
N ASN A 449 5.29 -10.78 12.57
CA ASN A 449 5.63 -11.43 13.85
C ASN A 449 7.11 -11.85 13.89
N VAL A 450 7.68 -12.35 12.80
CA VAL A 450 9.11 -12.71 12.74
C VAL A 450 9.99 -11.47 12.91
N ILE A 451 9.70 -10.41 12.15
CA ILE A 451 10.50 -9.18 12.15
C ILE A 451 10.37 -8.43 13.49
N ILE A 452 9.15 -8.29 14.01
CA ILE A 452 8.88 -7.58 15.26
C ILE A 452 9.47 -8.32 16.47
N ASN A 453 9.48 -9.65 16.46
CA ASN A 453 10.17 -10.40 17.52
C ASN A 453 11.66 -10.07 17.55
N VAL A 454 12.31 -9.94 16.38
CA VAL A 454 13.70 -9.46 16.32
C VAL A 454 13.83 -8.06 16.90
N LEU A 455 12.91 -7.14 16.60
CA LEU A 455 12.92 -5.80 17.18
C LEU A 455 12.80 -5.84 18.71
N PHE A 456 11.89 -6.65 19.25
CA PHE A 456 11.65 -6.76 20.69
C PHE A 456 12.85 -7.36 21.43
N ASP A 457 13.53 -8.33 20.82
CA ASP A 457 14.72 -8.96 21.40
C ASP A 457 15.98 -8.09 21.26
N SER A 458 16.03 -7.24 20.24
CA SER A 458 17.20 -6.39 19.95
C SER A 458 17.16 -5.05 20.69
N CYS A 459 15.97 -4.45 20.83
CA CYS A 459 15.79 -3.14 21.45
C CYS A 459 15.67 -3.28 22.97
N LEU A 460 16.82 -3.35 23.63
CA LEU A 460 16.93 -3.37 25.08
C LEU A 460 17.56 -2.07 25.57
N PHE A 461 17.11 -1.58 26.71
CA PHE A 461 17.69 -0.39 27.36
C PHE A 461 18.12 -0.73 28.79
N PRO A 462 19.15 -0.06 29.32
CA PRO A 462 19.65 -0.29 30.66
C PRO A 462 18.74 0.37 31.69
N LEU A 463 18.50 -0.32 32.80
CA LEU A 463 17.82 0.19 33.96
C LEU A 463 18.63 -0.13 35.21
N GLU A 464 18.97 0.89 35.99
CA GLU A 464 19.58 0.69 37.30
C GLU A 464 18.55 0.07 38.26
N SER A 465 18.89 -1.11 38.79
CA SER A 465 18.11 -1.74 39.85
C SER A 465 18.35 -1.03 41.19
N ARG A 466 17.48 -1.30 42.18
CA ARG A 466 17.57 -0.77 43.55
C ARG A 466 18.91 -1.08 44.24
N ASP A 467 19.62 -2.10 43.75
CA ASP A 467 20.92 -2.55 44.29
C ASP A 467 22.13 -1.97 43.52
N GLY A 468 21.91 -0.97 42.65
CA GLY A 468 22.97 -0.38 41.80
C GLY A 468 23.41 -1.26 40.62
N LYS A 469 22.82 -2.45 40.46
CA LYS A 469 23.11 -3.35 39.34
C LYS A 469 22.35 -2.93 38.09
N LEU A 470 23.06 -2.77 36.97
CA LEU A 470 22.47 -2.49 35.67
C LEU A 470 21.74 -3.73 35.15
N THR A 471 20.45 -3.59 34.85
CA THR A 471 19.62 -4.65 34.25
C THR A 471 19.11 -4.19 32.88
N TRP A 472 19.12 -5.08 31.89
CA TRP A 472 18.62 -4.75 30.56
C TRP A 472 17.15 -5.17 30.42
N GLN A 473 16.28 -4.25 30.02
CA GLN A 473 14.85 -4.49 29.82
C GLN A 473 14.45 -4.26 28.37
N ARG A 474 13.40 -4.95 27.94
CA ARG A 474 12.82 -4.74 26.60
C ARG A 474 12.14 -3.37 26.52
N ALA A 475 12.44 -2.64 25.45
CA ALA A 475 11.82 -1.35 25.15
C ALA A 475 10.35 -1.48 24.78
N PHE A 476 9.97 -2.59 24.12
CA PHE A 476 8.65 -2.79 23.54
C PHE A 476 7.98 -4.08 24.03
N SER A 477 6.64 -4.04 24.08
CA SER A 477 5.80 -5.21 24.36
C SER A 477 4.43 -5.05 23.69
N TYR A 478 3.67 -6.14 23.56
CA TYR A 478 2.26 -6.05 23.16
C TYR A 478 1.36 -6.04 24.38
N ARG A 479 0.33 -5.17 24.36
CA ARG A 479 -0.71 -5.09 25.39
C ARG A 479 -2.09 -5.07 24.75
N ALA A 480 -3.05 -5.78 25.34
CA ALA A 480 -4.44 -5.66 24.96
C ALA A 480 -5.10 -4.55 25.79
N ILE A 481 -5.77 -3.62 25.12
CA ILE A 481 -6.46 -2.48 25.74
C ILE A 481 -7.93 -2.56 25.36
N SER A 482 -8.80 -2.43 26.36
CA SER A 482 -10.24 -2.28 26.15
C SER A 482 -10.54 -0.86 25.70
N ILE A 483 -11.09 -0.71 24.51
CA ILE A 483 -11.62 0.52 23.96
C ILE A 483 -13.13 0.45 24.08
N GLU A 484 -13.75 1.44 24.72
CA GLU A 484 -15.19 1.62 24.69
C GLU A 484 -15.54 2.33 23.38
N GLU A 485 -16.20 1.61 22.47
CA GLU A 485 -16.72 2.19 21.24
C GLU A 485 -18.13 2.72 21.49
N GLU A 486 -18.31 4.04 21.35
CA GLU A 486 -19.62 4.66 21.28
C GLU A 486 -20.30 4.26 19.97
N SER A 487 -21.36 3.45 20.06
CA SER A 487 -22.19 3.10 18.92
C SER A 487 -23.36 4.06 18.80
N LYS A 488 -23.50 4.74 17.65
CA LYS A 488 -24.73 5.50 17.34
C LYS A 488 -25.96 4.60 17.15
N VAL A 489 -25.78 3.29 17.05
CA VAL A 489 -26.82 2.30 16.72
C VAL A 489 -27.24 1.48 17.96
N SER A 490 -26.45 1.49 19.03
CA SER A 490 -26.68 0.71 20.25
C SER A 490 -26.40 1.56 21.49
N THR A 491 -27.32 1.58 22.43
CA THR A 491 -27.13 2.22 23.75
C THR A 491 -26.09 1.52 24.62
N ASP A 492 -25.77 0.25 24.31
CA ASP A 492 -24.68 -0.46 24.97
C ASP A 492 -23.35 -0.13 24.28
N ALA A 493 -22.43 0.47 25.04
CA ALA A 493 -21.05 0.68 24.62
C ALA A 493 -20.40 -0.67 24.30
N ARG A 494 -19.87 -0.81 23.08
CA ARG A 494 -19.19 -2.04 22.68
C ARG A 494 -17.75 -1.97 23.19
N LEU A 495 -17.42 -2.79 24.18
CA LEU A 495 -16.03 -2.98 24.60
C LEU A 495 -15.30 -3.82 23.53
N SER A 496 -14.38 -3.20 22.80
CA SER A 496 -13.49 -3.87 21.86
C SER A 496 -12.08 -3.99 22.45
N LEU A 497 -11.47 -5.18 22.34
CA LEU A 497 -10.08 -5.37 22.74
C LEU A 497 -9.17 -5.06 21.54
N SER A 498 -8.41 -3.97 21.65
CA SER A 498 -7.41 -3.59 20.66
C SER A 498 -6.02 -4.01 21.13
N ARG A 499 -5.25 -4.62 20.22
CA ARG A 499 -3.84 -4.96 20.45
C ARG A 499 -3.00 -3.73 20.15
N MET A 500 -2.25 -3.25 21.15
CA MET A 500 -1.36 -2.10 21.05
C MET A 500 0.09 -2.53 21.29
N LEU A 501 1.02 -1.89 20.58
CA LEU A 501 2.42 -1.83 20.94
C LEU A 501 2.55 -0.88 22.13
N ALA A 502 3.12 -1.36 23.24
CA ALA A 502 3.41 -0.57 24.42
C ALA A 502 4.91 -0.32 24.53
N ILE A 503 5.29 0.95 24.61
CA ILE A 503 6.65 1.38 24.93
C ILE A 503 6.82 1.34 26.46
N ASN A 504 7.95 0.86 26.94
CA ASN A 504 8.21 0.75 28.36
C ASN A 504 8.12 2.14 29.03
N PRO A 505 7.25 2.34 30.04
CA PRO A 505 7.08 3.66 30.66
C PRO A 505 8.37 4.22 31.27
N LYS A 506 9.29 3.36 31.71
CA LYS A 506 10.59 3.80 32.24
C LYS A 506 11.50 4.34 31.15
N LEU A 507 11.41 3.77 29.95
CA LEU A 507 12.11 4.28 28.77
C LEU A 507 11.52 5.64 28.35
N MET A 508 10.19 5.78 28.35
CA MET A 508 9.55 7.07 28.09
C MET A 508 10.01 8.14 29.09
N GLY A 509 10.08 7.80 30.39
CA GLY A 509 10.61 8.72 31.40
C GLY A 509 12.11 9.05 31.24
N MET A 510 12.88 8.26 30.49
CA MET A 510 14.24 8.64 30.09
C MET A 510 14.21 9.64 28.93
N PHE A 511 13.33 9.43 27.94
CA PHE A 511 13.16 10.37 26.82
C PHE A 511 12.54 11.71 27.26
N ASP A 512 11.74 11.74 28.32
CA ASP A 512 11.27 13.00 28.92
C ASP A 512 12.44 13.86 29.45
N LYS A 513 13.53 13.23 29.90
CA LYS A 513 14.76 13.91 30.36
C LYS A 513 15.79 14.14 29.26
N HIS A 514 15.66 13.40 28.17
CA HIS A 514 16.57 13.39 27.04
C HIS A 514 15.72 13.51 25.77
N PRO A 515 15.13 14.71 25.52
CA PRO A 515 14.28 14.92 24.37
C PRO A 515 15.03 14.59 23.08
N PHE A 516 14.26 14.17 22.08
CA PHE A 516 14.79 13.94 20.75
C PHE A 516 15.10 15.28 20.07
N ASP A 517 16.22 15.38 19.37
CA ASP A 517 16.55 16.55 18.54
C ASP A 517 15.62 16.64 17.33
N SER A 518 15.15 15.49 16.84
CA SER A 518 14.26 15.38 15.69
C SER A 518 13.13 14.37 15.92
N ILE A 519 11.93 14.74 15.51
CA ILE A 519 10.78 13.85 15.45
C ILE A 519 10.75 13.20 14.07
N VAL A 520 10.58 11.88 14.02
CA VAL A 520 10.58 11.13 12.77
C VAL A 520 9.15 10.81 12.33
N PHE A 521 8.80 11.27 11.13
CA PHE A 521 7.51 11.04 10.50
C PHE A 521 7.64 10.11 9.29
N SER A 522 6.61 9.29 9.06
CA SER A 522 6.43 8.67 7.75
C SER A 522 6.20 9.76 6.72
N THR A 523 6.83 9.63 5.56
CA THR A 523 6.71 10.60 4.46
C THR A 523 5.25 10.76 4.01
N GLU A 524 4.48 9.68 4.08
CA GLU A 524 3.06 9.68 3.68
C GLU A 524 2.15 10.48 4.64
N ASN A 525 2.65 10.82 5.84
CA ASN A 525 1.93 11.63 6.82
C ASN A 525 2.18 13.13 6.66
N LEU A 526 3.14 13.54 5.83
CA LEU A 526 3.48 14.94 5.63
C LEU A 526 2.71 15.55 4.44
N PRO A 527 2.37 16.85 4.47
CA PRO A 527 1.79 17.54 3.34
C PRO A 527 2.70 17.49 2.10
N MET A 528 2.09 17.51 0.92
CA MET A 528 2.83 17.61 -0.33
C MET A 528 3.28 19.04 -0.58
N THR A 529 4.48 19.20 -1.13
CA THR A 529 5.08 20.49 -1.51
C THR A 529 4.77 20.89 -2.96
N VAL A 530 4.03 20.03 -3.66
CA VAL A 530 3.63 20.16 -5.07
C VAL A 530 2.19 19.66 -5.22
N PRO A 531 1.49 20.05 -6.30
CA PRO A 531 0.14 19.54 -6.54
C PRO A 531 0.09 18.00 -6.53
N PRO A 532 -0.89 17.40 -5.85
CA PRO A 532 -0.99 15.95 -5.73
C PRO A 532 -1.29 15.30 -7.08
N ARG A 533 -0.88 14.04 -7.20
CA ARG A 533 -1.39 13.18 -8.27
C ARG A 533 -2.89 12.96 -8.04
N PRO A 534 -3.74 13.13 -9.06
CA PRO A 534 -5.19 13.02 -8.86
C PRO A 534 -5.67 11.59 -8.68
N TRP A 535 -6.75 11.44 -7.93
CA TRP A 535 -7.63 10.27 -7.96
C TRP A 535 -8.29 10.15 -9.32
N ILE A 536 -8.31 8.93 -9.85
CA ILE A 536 -8.94 8.63 -11.13
C ILE A 536 -10.10 7.62 -10.98
N ASP A 537 -10.52 7.02 -12.08
CA ASP A 537 -11.64 6.07 -12.12
C ASP A 537 -11.43 4.90 -11.13
N ARG A 538 -12.51 4.51 -10.44
CA ARG A 538 -12.52 3.45 -9.40
C ARG A 538 -11.64 3.74 -8.17
N GLY A 539 -11.25 5.00 -7.96
CA GLY A 539 -10.47 5.39 -6.78
C GLY A 539 -9.04 4.85 -6.81
N THR A 540 -8.45 4.73 -7.99
CA THR A 540 -7.03 4.44 -8.18
C THR A 540 -6.24 5.74 -8.39
N GLY A 541 -4.90 5.63 -8.43
CA GLY A 541 -4.01 6.78 -8.37
C GLY A 541 -3.80 7.23 -6.92
N GLY A 542 -4.16 8.48 -6.64
CA GLY A 542 -4.00 9.08 -5.32
C GLY A 542 -2.80 10.00 -5.22
N PRO A 543 -2.66 10.72 -4.10
CA PRO A 543 -1.85 11.94 -4.02
C PRO A 543 -0.36 11.71 -4.28
N LEU A 544 0.16 10.55 -3.90
CA LEU A 544 1.55 10.18 -4.01
C LEU A 544 1.92 9.72 -5.44
N TYR A 545 3.12 10.08 -5.91
CA TYR A 545 3.59 9.75 -7.26
C TYR A 545 4.27 8.39 -7.32
N ASN A 546 5.08 8.07 -6.30
CA ASN A 546 5.84 6.83 -6.16
C ASN A 546 5.14 5.77 -5.30
N SER A 547 4.05 6.12 -4.60
CA SER A 547 3.17 5.17 -3.90
C SER A 547 1.68 5.30 -4.31
N SER A 548 0.95 4.20 -4.46
CA SER A 548 -0.51 4.19 -4.60
C SER A 548 -1.13 4.22 -3.23
N GLN A 549 -2.19 5.00 -3.09
CA GLN A 549 -2.95 5.11 -1.86
C GLN A 549 -4.35 4.53 -2.07
N GLU A 550 -4.96 4.09 -0.98
CA GLU A 550 -6.32 3.58 -0.99
C GLU A 550 -7.28 4.71 -0.61
N ILE A 551 -8.28 4.99 -1.47
CA ILE A 551 -9.15 6.15 -1.31
C ILE A 551 -10.01 6.09 -0.03
N ILE A 552 -10.50 4.91 0.32
CA ILE A 552 -11.15 4.65 1.60
C ILE A 552 -10.08 4.20 2.60
N ARG A 553 -9.90 4.99 3.67
CA ARG A 553 -8.98 4.66 4.76
C ARG A 553 -9.35 3.31 5.39
N LYS A 554 -8.34 2.56 5.82
CA LYS A 554 -8.54 1.29 6.53
C LYS A 554 -9.18 1.58 7.88
N MET A 555 -10.38 1.05 8.10
CA MET A 555 -11.12 1.21 9.35
C MET A 555 -10.85 0.01 10.27
N LEU A 556 -10.50 0.28 11.53
CA LEU A 556 -10.17 -0.74 12.54
C LEU A 556 -11.37 -1.62 12.88
N GLU A 557 -12.58 -1.11 12.69
CA GLU A 557 -13.86 -1.80 12.90
C GLU A 557 -14.09 -2.90 11.86
N PHE A 558 -13.48 -2.75 10.68
CA PHE A 558 -13.68 -3.63 9.51
C PHE A 558 -12.43 -4.42 9.13
N LYS A 559 -11.68 -4.98 10.10
CA LYS A 559 -10.41 -5.71 9.85
C LYS A 559 -10.51 -6.85 8.83
N GLY A 560 -11.69 -7.47 8.72
CA GLY A 560 -11.97 -8.56 7.79
C GLY A 560 -12.47 -8.13 6.40
N VAL A 561 -12.64 -6.82 6.16
CA VAL A 561 -13.20 -6.29 4.91
C VAL A 561 -12.24 -5.28 4.29
N ARG A 562 -11.85 -5.51 3.05
CA ARG A 562 -11.09 -4.54 2.25
C ARG A 562 -12.08 -3.57 1.60
N LEU A 563 -12.33 -2.44 2.27
CA LEU A 563 -13.35 -1.48 1.87
C LEU A 563 -13.23 -1.00 0.42
N ASN A 564 -12.00 -0.74 -0.06
CA ASN A 564 -11.77 -0.30 -1.44
C ASN A 564 -12.11 -1.39 -2.47
N ASP A 565 -11.89 -2.67 -2.16
CA ASP A 565 -12.24 -3.76 -3.08
C ASP A 565 -13.76 -3.93 -3.18
N GLU A 566 -14.46 -3.80 -2.05
CA GLU A 566 -15.92 -3.77 -2.01
C GLU A 566 -16.48 -2.57 -2.78
N MET A 567 -15.91 -1.38 -2.62
CA MET A 567 -16.27 -0.19 -3.37
C MET A 567 -16.08 -0.43 -4.88
N ARG A 568 -14.91 -0.93 -5.31
CA ARG A 568 -14.60 -1.20 -6.71
C ARG A 568 -15.56 -2.23 -7.34
N GLN A 569 -16.00 -3.22 -6.57
CA GLN A 569 -16.98 -4.22 -7.03
C GLN A 569 -18.38 -3.64 -7.22
N ARG A 570 -18.75 -2.61 -6.44
CA ARG A 570 -20.08 -1.98 -6.49
C ARG A 570 -20.18 -0.85 -7.52
N ILE A 571 -19.05 -0.31 -7.99
CA ILE A 571 -19.01 0.68 -9.07
C ILE A 571 -19.26 -0.02 -10.41
N HIS A 572 -20.42 0.22 -11.02
CA HIS A 572 -20.86 -0.45 -12.25
C HIS A 572 -20.25 0.18 -13.51
N SER A 573 -20.10 1.50 -13.54
CA SER A 573 -19.47 2.24 -14.64
C SER A 573 -18.29 3.07 -14.12
N ARG A 574 -17.31 3.37 -14.98
CA ARG A 574 -16.17 4.22 -14.59
C ARG A 574 -16.61 5.63 -14.22
N SER A 575 -17.64 6.12 -14.91
CA SER A 575 -18.18 7.48 -14.76
C SER A 575 -19.08 7.69 -13.54
N GLN A 576 -19.54 6.63 -12.89
CA GLN A 576 -20.47 6.69 -11.74
C GLN A 576 -19.87 7.44 -10.53
N ALA A 577 -18.60 7.18 -10.20
CA ALA A 577 -17.96 7.73 -9.00
C ALA A 577 -17.03 8.92 -9.28
N ARG A 578 -16.87 9.32 -10.55
CA ARG A 578 -16.01 10.45 -10.95
C ARG A 578 -16.29 11.76 -10.22
N PRO A 579 -17.55 12.18 -9.97
CA PRO A 579 -17.79 13.42 -9.23
C PRO A 579 -17.15 13.45 -7.84
N VAL A 580 -17.12 12.29 -7.16
CA VAL A 580 -16.49 12.16 -5.84
C VAL A 580 -14.97 12.29 -5.96
N PHE A 581 -14.38 11.65 -6.96
CA PHE A 581 -12.93 11.72 -7.19
C PHE A 581 -12.48 13.12 -7.62
N ASP A 582 -13.25 13.77 -8.51
CA ASP A 582 -12.98 15.14 -8.96
C ASP A 582 -13.11 16.14 -7.78
N ALA A 583 -14.09 15.96 -6.89
CA ALA A 583 -14.20 16.76 -5.67
C ALA A 583 -13.00 16.57 -4.72
N LEU A 584 -12.53 15.34 -4.53
CA LEU A 584 -11.33 15.06 -3.73
C LEU A 584 -10.06 15.64 -4.36
N ASN A 585 -9.98 15.64 -5.69
CA ASN A 585 -8.85 16.24 -6.42
C ASN A 585 -8.82 17.76 -6.24
N GLN A 586 -9.97 18.42 -6.28
CA GLN A 586 -10.08 19.84 -5.98
C GLN A 586 -9.63 20.14 -4.56
N LEU A 587 -10.12 19.37 -3.57
CA LEU A 587 -9.72 19.54 -2.17
C LEU A 587 -8.21 19.34 -1.96
N GLY A 588 -7.63 18.32 -2.58
CA GLY A 588 -6.20 18.03 -2.47
C GLY A 588 -5.31 19.03 -3.20
N SER A 589 -5.83 19.69 -4.24
CA SER A 589 -5.07 20.64 -5.06
C SER A 589 -5.11 22.07 -4.51
N THR A 590 -5.87 22.32 -3.44
CA THR A 590 -5.90 23.62 -2.76
C THR A 590 -4.52 23.89 -2.11
N PRO A 591 -3.80 24.94 -2.52
CA PRO A 591 -2.51 25.28 -1.92
C PRO A 591 -2.71 25.81 -0.48
N TRP A 592 -1.79 25.47 0.41
CA TRP A 592 -1.77 25.92 1.81
C TRP A 592 -0.46 26.62 2.12
N VAL A 593 -0.53 27.64 2.97
CA VAL A 593 0.62 28.31 3.58
C VAL A 593 0.41 28.39 5.09
N ILE A 594 1.49 28.30 5.84
CA ILE A 594 1.45 28.45 7.30
C ILE A 594 1.27 29.94 7.62
N ASN A 595 0.32 30.25 8.50
CA ASN A 595 0.21 31.59 9.08
C ASN A 595 1.30 31.76 10.16
N GLU A 596 2.45 32.30 9.76
CA GLU A 596 3.63 32.43 10.63
C GLU A 596 3.35 33.23 11.91
N PRO A 597 2.70 34.42 11.88
CA PRO A 597 2.38 35.16 13.10
C PRO A 597 1.52 34.38 14.10
N MET A 598 0.55 33.61 13.60
CA MET A 598 -0.28 32.75 14.45
C MET A 598 0.54 31.58 15.01
N LEU A 599 1.38 30.95 14.19
CA LEU A 599 2.26 29.87 14.64
C LEU A 599 3.20 30.34 15.75
N ASP A 600 3.77 31.53 15.65
CA ASP A 600 4.64 32.08 16.69
C ASP A 600 3.87 32.38 17.98
N THR A 601 2.62 32.87 17.85
CA THR A 601 1.73 33.01 19.00
C THR A 601 1.43 31.66 19.66
N LEU A 602 1.15 30.63 18.87
CA LEU A 602 0.90 29.28 19.37
C LEU A 602 2.13 28.72 20.08
N LYS A 603 3.34 28.88 19.54
CA LYS A 603 4.59 28.46 20.22
C LYS A 603 4.72 29.09 21.60
N MET A 604 4.54 30.41 21.70
CA MET A 604 4.60 31.13 22.98
C MET A 604 3.56 30.61 23.99
N VAL A 605 2.34 30.30 23.55
CA VAL A 605 1.31 29.77 24.44
C VAL A 605 1.59 28.31 24.81
N PHE A 606 2.12 27.50 23.89
CA PHE A 606 2.51 26.12 24.16
C PHE A 606 3.65 26.04 25.19
N GLU A 607 4.60 26.98 25.22
CA GLU A 607 5.63 27.04 26.25
C GLU A 607 5.04 27.20 27.67
N LYS A 608 3.89 27.85 27.79
CA LYS A 608 3.16 28.01 29.07
C LYS A 608 2.50 26.73 29.56
N SER A 609 2.39 25.68 28.73
CA SER A 609 1.77 24.39 29.12
C SER A 609 2.48 23.65 30.25
N GLY A 610 3.71 24.06 30.60
CA GLY A 610 4.44 23.60 31.78
C GLY A 610 4.17 24.38 33.06
N ILE A 611 3.35 25.43 33.04
CA ILE A 611 3.11 26.36 34.16
C ILE A 611 1.69 26.15 34.69
N GLN A 612 1.57 25.62 35.91
CA GLN A 612 0.27 25.28 36.50
C GLN A 612 -0.66 26.49 36.64
N GLU A 613 -0.10 27.69 36.90
CA GLU A 613 -0.86 28.93 37.05
C GLU A 613 -1.57 29.38 35.76
N GLU A 614 -1.09 28.90 34.61
CA GLU A 614 -1.63 29.25 33.29
C GLU A 614 -2.75 28.29 32.83
N GLU A 615 -3.07 27.24 33.63
CA GLU A 615 -4.15 26.29 33.34
C GLU A 615 -5.48 26.98 32.96
N PRO A 616 -5.96 28.03 33.65
CA PRO A 616 -7.22 28.69 33.28
C PRO A 616 -7.18 29.39 31.92
N LEU A 617 -6.01 29.84 31.47
CA LEU A 617 -5.83 30.43 30.15
C LEU A 617 -5.80 29.32 29.09
N LEU A 618 -5.03 28.26 29.34
CA LEU A 618 -4.85 27.15 28.41
C LEU A 618 -6.14 26.36 28.20
N GLU A 619 -6.93 26.16 29.26
CA GLU A 619 -8.27 25.55 29.17
C GLU A 619 -9.19 26.36 28.24
N LYS A 620 -9.21 27.70 28.38
CA LYS A 620 -9.98 28.58 27.49
C LYS A 620 -9.52 28.54 26.04
N LEU A 621 -8.23 28.29 25.81
CA LEU A 621 -7.63 28.17 24.49
C LEU A 621 -7.67 26.74 23.93
N GLY A 622 -8.15 25.76 24.71
CA GLY A 622 -8.19 24.35 24.33
C GLY A 622 -6.81 23.71 24.17
N ILE A 623 -5.78 24.26 24.85
CA ILE A 623 -4.41 23.75 24.81
C ILE A 623 -4.19 22.83 26.03
N PRO A 624 -3.78 21.57 25.84
CA PRO A 624 -3.58 20.65 26.96
C PRO A 624 -2.36 21.02 27.79
N MET A 625 -2.47 20.83 29.11
CA MET A 625 -1.34 20.91 30.04
C MET A 625 -0.34 19.78 29.78
N ARG A 626 0.94 20.01 30.05
CA ARG A 626 1.96 18.95 29.94
C ARG A 626 1.74 17.89 31.01
N HIS A 627 2.16 16.65 30.73
CA HIS A 627 1.91 15.54 31.63
C HIS A 627 2.66 15.61 32.96
N ASP A 628 3.73 16.40 33.02
CA ASP A 628 4.58 16.63 34.19
C ASP A 628 4.03 17.71 35.14
N THR A 629 3.04 18.50 34.73
CA THR A 629 2.38 19.47 35.61
C THR A 629 1.38 18.82 36.57
N PHE A 630 0.95 17.59 36.28
CA PHE A 630 0.03 16.85 37.14
C PHE A 630 0.77 16.08 38.23
N GLU A 631 0.63 16.50 39.49
CA GLU A 631 1.13 15.71 40.63
C GLU A 631 0.31 14.43 40.79
N ILE A 632 0.87 13.30 40.37
CA ILE A 632 0.27 11.98 40.62
C ILE A 632 0.73 11.50 42.01
N PRO A 633 -0.20 11.19 42.94
CA PRO A 633 0.14 10.63 44.24
C PRO A 633 1.04 9.38 44.13
N ASP A 634 2.19 9.44 44.80
CA ASP A 634 3.14 8.33 44.93
C ASP A 634 2.91 7.60 46.25
N PHE A 635 2.73 6.27 46.17
CA PHE A 635 2.54 5.40 47.31
C PHE A 635 3.67 5.50 48.34
N ILE A 636 4.92 5.59 47.89
CA ILE A 636 6.09 5.64 48.78
C ILE A 636 6.17 7.02 49.46
N ARG A 637 5.84 8.09 48.76
CA ARG A 637 5.82 9.45 49.32
C ARG A 637 4.73 9.61 50.38
N GLU A 638 3.60 8.92 50.21
CA GLU A 638 2.42 9.09 51.06
C GLU A 638 2.32 8.08 52.22
N PHE A 639 2.76 6.84 52.01
CA PHE A 639 2.69 5.77 53.01
C PHE A 639 4.06 5.27 53.47
N GLY A 640 5.16 5.80 52.93
CA GLY A 640 6.50 5.31 53.23
C GLY A 640 6.79 3.92 52.64
N LYS A 641 7.82 3.24 53.17
CA LYS A 641 8.22 1.89 52.73
C LYS A 641 7.40 0.78 53.42
N ILE A 642 6.08 0.96 53.48
CA ILE A 642 5.15 0.02 54.15
C ILE A 642 4.54 -0.91 53.09
N LYS A 643 4.22 -2.17 53.43
CA LYS A 643 3.55 -3.08 52.49
C LYS A 643 2.10 -2.64 52.28
N LYS A 644 1.57 -2.86 51.08
CA LYS A 644 0.17 -2.50 50.73
C LYS A 644 -0.87 -3.09 51.70
N GLU A 645 -0.57 -4.26 52.28
CA GLU A 645 -1.42 -4.97 53.24
C GLU A 645 -1.45 -4.32 54.63
N GLU A 646 -0.47 -3.47 54.96
CA GLU A 646 -0.30 -2.82 56.26
C GLU A 646 -0.85 -1.38 56.26
N VAL A 647 -1.34 -0.90 55.10
CA VAL A 647 -1.96 0.42 54.95
C VAL A 647 -3.43 0.35 55.32
N ASP A 648 -3.88 1.32 56.11
CA ASP A 648 -5.30 1.53 56.43
C ASP A 648 -6.17 1.55 55.16
N VAL A 649 -7.25 0.75 55.16
CA VAL A 649 -8.08 0.49 53.97
C VAL A 649 -8.74 1.77 53.44
N ASP A 650 -9.21 2.64 54.34
CA ASP A 650 -9.89 3.88 53.96
C ASP A 650 -8.90 4.89 53.40
N LYS A 651 -7.72 5.03 54.03
CA LYS A 651 -6.63 5.87 53.49
C LYS A 651 -6.13 5.36 52.13
N PHE A 652 -6.02 4.04 51.96
CA PHE A 652 -5.64 3.47 50.68
C PHE A 652 -6.70 3.72 49.59
N ARG A 653 -7.99 3.64 49.94
CA ARG A 653 -9.09 3.91 49.03
C ARG A 653 -9.11 5.37 48.57
N ASP A 654 -8.87 6.32 49.47
CA ASP A 654 -8.77 7.75 49.15
C ASP A 654 -7.54 8.06 48.29
N TYR A 655 -6.39 7.46 48.61
CA TYR A 655 -5.21 7.53 47.75
C TYR A 655 -5.49 6.98 46.35
N ALA A 656 -6.10 5.79 46.25
CA ALA A 656 -6.40 5.17 44.97
C ALA A 656 -7.38 6.03 44.15
N LYS A 657 -8.35 6.66 44.81
CA LYS A 657 -9.31 7.59 44.18
C LYS A 657 -8.62 8.85 43.67
N ARG A 658 -7.79 9.50 44.50
CA ARG A 658 -7.01 10.69 44.09
C ARG A 658 -6.04 10.36 42.97
N LYS A 659 -5.36 9.22 43.05
CA LYS A 659 -4.47 8.74 42.00
C LYS A 659 -5.20 8.46 40.69
N ALA A 660 -6.36 7.81 40.75
CA ALA A 660 -7.19 7.57 39.57
C ALA A 660 -7.70 8.87 38.95
N GLN A 661 -8.09 9.86 39.77
CA GLN A 661 -8.50 11.18 39.31
C GLN A 661 -7.34 11.95 38.67
N ALA A 662 -6.16 11.96 39.29
CA ALA A 662 -4.97 12.58 38.73
C ALA A 662 -4.53 11.94 37.40
N ILE A 663 -4.58 10.60 37.31
CA ILE A 663 -4.30 9.85 36.06
C ILE A 663 -5.36 10.10 34.98
N LYS A 664 -6.60 10.44 35.36
CA LYS A 664 -7.67 10.77 34.42
C LYS A 664 -7.59 12.22 33.92
N ALA A 665 -7.10 13.12 34.77
CA ALA A 665 -6.89 14.53 34.45
C ALA A 665 -5.66 14.74 33.55
N ARG A 666 -4.59 13.97 33.83
CA ARG A 666 -3.46 13.77 32.92
C ARG A 666 -3.89 12.99 31.68
#